data_AF-A0A5N5QA50-F1
#
_entry.id   AF-A0A5N5QA50-F1
#
_cell.length_a   1.000
_cell.length_b   1.000
_cell.length_c   1.000
_cell.angle_alpha   90.00
_cell.angle_beta   90.00
_cell.angle_gamma   90.00
#
_symmetry.space_group_name_H-M   'P 1'
#
loop_
_entity.id
_entity.type
_entity.pdbx_description
1 polymer ?
#
loop_
_entity_poly.entity_id
_entity_poly.type
_entity_poly.pdbx_seq_one_letter_code
_entity_poly.pdbx_strand_id
1 'polypeptide(L)'
;MEPNPPPPPPPKRKRFRWYPKFSFKRQKDNTSSQSQSRPPSPTTRASPPAQPSNPATRDAAWDAVKTTLRGLKRSAELVPALSTVFDGLEWFLGLFEANTRHRHDFQQLADHLNITLEFLQGHLANSTSVEITGIIKDIAEAVQKELDSIRPQQSQSGPSRPILTPFEEDKLIGCYRRVDQLLHRIAQLEIGMGAWKAANAANASLIEARLDKLKPVELATYNSMISEKVNRRACTANTREKVLREVNTWADDPNAEKIYWLDGMAGTGKTTIAYTLAKALQSRGQLSASFFCTRTDPKCRDASQIVPTIAYQLAHVSTPFRLALGRALEKNPGVGSLDIAAQFEKILKDPLLEIKGKMSDNMVVVVDALDECNDSSIAVRVLDVLFRFASTLPIKFFVTSRPEPEIHKKMTSQDQNARLIMRLHDIEQSLVQADIELYLREELLAMSLSSTQLKQLAELAGNLFIFAATAVRYISPDDDTIDSDERLETMLSVDAKSDKKFEHINVLYFTILNAAINDPKLEPKERDRRLLVLWTAVCAREQVSVETLAALAGLKSSLVLGALQPLRSVLHISEHNSLVSTLHASFPDYMFDRDRSGDFGCDEKTHNQFMVGRCFEIMKGQLKFNICNLESSFLRDENVPGLKTRIEQNISRELFYACRYWTDHLELAGTLNEIHKTLEEFLSQRLLFWMEVLNLKECMVAGVLGLVKAQAWLVVSNEFE
;
A
#
# COMPACT_ATOMS: atom_id res chain seq x y z
N MET A 1 0.10 -44.52 60.79
CA MET A 1 -0.21 -43.44 59.82
C MET A 1 -0.48 -44.12 58.49
N GLU A 2 -1.74 -44.11 58.07
CA GLU A 2 -2.23 -44.77 56.86
C GLU A 2 -1.72 -44.10 55.57
N PRO A 3 -1.56 -44.84 54.46
CA PRO A 3 -1.14 -44.26 53.18
C PRO A 3 -2.31 -43.59 52.43
N ASN A 4 -2.03 -42.42 51.85
CA ASN A 4 -2.97 -41.58 51.11
C ASN A 4 -3.54 -42.27 49.83
N PRO A 5 -4.80 -41.96 49.45
CA PRO A 5 -5.47 -42.57 48.30
C PRO A 5 -5.03 -41.94 46.95
N PRO A 6 -5.21 -42.66 45.83
CA PRO A 6 -4.79 -42.21 44.50
C PRO A 6 -5.74 -41.16 43.88
N PRO A 7 -5.25 -40.34 42.90
CA PRO A 7 -6.00 -39.22 42.34
C PRO A 7 -7.08 -39.64 41.32
N PRO A 8 -8.11 -38.80 41.09
CA PRO A 8 -9.25 -39.13 40.24
C PRO A 8 -8.97 -38.97 38.73
N PRO A 9 -9.72 -39.66 37.85
CA PRO A 9 -9.51 -39.62 36.41
C PRO A 9 -10.08 -38.36 35.73
N PRO A 10 -9.55 -37.96 34.56
CA PRO A 10 -9.94 -36.74 33.86
C PRO A 10 -11.31 -36.83 33.17
N PRO A 11 -11.99 -35.68 32.92
CA PRO A 11 -13.36 -35.65 32.42
C PRO A 11 -13.47 -35.98 30.92
N LYS A 12 -14.52 -36.73 30.56
CA LYS A 12 -14.85 -37.19 29.20
C LYS A 12 -15.36 -36.02 28.32
N ARG A 13 -14.70 -35.79 27.19
CA ARG A 13 -15.14 -34.89 26.10
C ARG A 13 -16.39 -35.44 25.39
N LYS A 14 -17.51 -34.71 25.41
CA LYS A 14 -18.68 -34.95 24.56
C LYS A 14 -18.45 -34.32 23.17
N ARG A 15 -18.42 -35.15 22.12
CA ARG A 15 -18.50 -34.72 20.71
C ARG A 15 -19.97 -34.67 20.28
N PHE A 16 -20.47 -33.49 19.92
CA PHE A 16 -21.75 -33.34 19.22
C PHE A 16 -21.53 -33.47 17.71
N ARG A 17 -22.31 -34.34 17.06
CA ARG A 17 -22.27 -34.65 15.63
C ARG A 17 -23.67 -34.36 15.07
N TRP A 18 -23.79 -33.42 14.15
CA TRP A 18 -25.03 -33.13 13.42
C TRP A 18 -24.76 -33.15 11.91
N TYR A 19 -25.27 -34.17 11.22
CA TYR A 19 -25.68 -34.17 9.79
C TYR A 19 -26.50 -35.45 9.56
N PRO A 20 -27.72 -35.39 9.00
CA PRO A 20 -28.45 -36.58 8.58
C PRO A 20 -28.10 -36.96 7.13
N LYS A 21 -27.79 -38.24 6.93
CA LYS A 21 -27.69 -38.92 5.63
C LYS A 21 -29.10 -39.28 5.15
N PHE A 22 -29.41 -39.01 3.89
CA PHE A 22 -30.51 -39.68 3.18
C PHE A 22 -29.94 -40.68 2.17
N SER A 23 -30.39 -41.92 2.30
CA SER A 23 -30.14 -43.05 1.40
C SER A 23 -31.37 -43.31 0.54
N PHE A 24 -31.21 -43.62 -0.74
CA PHE A 24 -32.25 -44.27 -1.53
C PHE A 24 -31.73 -45.53 -2.22
N LYS A 25 -32.54 -46.59 -2.09
CA LYS A 25 -32.34 -47.96 -2.57
C LYS A 25 -32.51 -48.08 -4.08
N ARG A 26 -31.75 -49.00 -4.69
CA ARG A 26 -32.03 -49.60 -6.01
C ARG A 26 -33.07 -50.71 -5.88
N GLN A 27 -34.01 -50.79 -6.83
CA GLN A 27 -34.76 -52.02 -7.14
C GLN A 27 -35.09 -52.07 -8.65
N LYS A 28 -35.09 -53.30 -9.19
CA LYS A 28 -35.03 -53.73 -10.60
C LYS A 28 -36.34 -53.64 -11.41
N ASP A 29 -36.15 -53.45 -12.71
CA ASP A 29 -36.81 -53.98 -13.92
C ASP A 29 -38.26 -54.51 -13.90
N ASN A 30 -39.10 -53.99 -14.81
CA ASN A 30 -39.87 -54.81 -15.76
C ASN A 30 -40.45 -54.01 -16.96
N THR A 31 -40.70 -54.75 -18.03
CA THR A 31 -40.71 -54.43 -19.47
C THR A 31 -42.08 -54.12 -20.12
N SER A 32 -41.99 -53.49 -21.32
CA SER A 32 -42.95 -53.44 -22.46
C SER A 32 -44.15 -52.45 -22.33
N SER A 33 -44.61 -51.70 -23.35
CA SER A 33 -44.60 -51.87 -24.82
C SER A 33 -45.01 -50.58 -25.58
N GLN A 34 -44.49 -50.41 -26.82
CA GLN A 34 -44.99 -49.60 -27.97
C GLN A 34 -45.07 -48.06 -27.80
N SER A 35 -44.77 -47.18 -28.76
CA SER A 35 -44.19 -47.17 -30.11
C SER A 35 -44.14 -45.69 -30.53
N GLN A 36 -43.09 -45.22 -31.22
CA GLN A 36 -43.13 -44.27 -32.35
C GLN A 36 -41.87 -43.36 -32.44
N SER A 37 -41.17 -43.54 -33.57
CA SER A 37 -40.40 -42.56 -34.36
C SER A 37 -39.37 -41.64 -33.69
N ARG A 38 -38.10 -41.84 -34.09
CA ARG A 38 -37.03 -40.80 -34.07
C ARG A 38 -37.43 -39.57 -34.89
N PRO A 39 -37.04 -38.37 -34.41
CA PRO A 39 -36.38 -37.38 -35.26
C PRO A 39 -34.99 -36.96 -34.71
N PRO A 40 -34.21 -36.20 -35.48
CA PRO A 40 -32.75 -36.12 -35.37
C PRO A 40 -32.23 -35.03 -34.43
N SER A 41 -30.91 -35.10 -34.22
CA SER A 41 -30.01 -34.23 -33.45
C SER A 41 -30.29 -32.72 -33.56
N PRO A 42 -30.19 -31.93 -32.46
CA PRO A 42 -30.37 -30.49 -32.54
C PRO A 42 -29.10 -29.82 -33.07
N THR A 43 -29.26 -29.21 -34.23
CA THR A 43 -28.37 -28.24 -34.86
C THR A 43 -28.16 -27.03 -33.95
N THR A 44 -26.93 -26.53 -33.96
CA THR A 44 -26.46 -25.24 -33.42
C THR A 44 -27.43 -24.11 -33.75
N ARG A 45 -28.09 -23.54 -32.73
CA ARG A 45 -28.86 -22.30 -32.87
C ARG A 45 -27.94 -21.14 -32.50
N ALA A 46 -27.41 -20.46 -33.51
CA ALA A 46 -26.75 -19.19 -33.35
C ALA A 46 -27.72 -18.17 -32.70
N SER A 47 -27.23 -17.44 -31.71
CA SER A 47 -27.87 -16.22 -31.22
C SER A 47 -28.08 -15.24 -32.39
N PRO A 48 -29.18 -14.48 -32.43
CA PRO A 48 -29.39 -13.51 -33.50
C PRO A 48 -28.32 -12.41 -33.40
N PRO A 49 -27.81 -11.88 -34.53
CA PRO A 49 -26.94 -10.72 -34.51
C PRO A 49 -27.68 -9.52 -33.90
N ALA A 50 -26.98 -8.73 -33.10
CA ALA A 50 -27.49 -7.48 -32.56
C ALA A 50 -28.07 -6.62 -33.69
N GLN A 51 -29.32 -6.19 -33.56
CA GLN A 51 -29.94 -5.27 -34.50
C GLN A 51 -29.17 -3.93 -34.50
N PRO A 52 -28.91 -3.33 -35.68
CA PRO A 52 -28.34 -2.00 -35.74
C PRO A 52 -29.36 -0.98 -35.19
N SER A 53 -28.97 -0.23 -34.17
CA SER A 53 -29.75 0.90 -33.66
C SER A 53 -29.94 1.98 -34.74
N ASN A 54 -31.16 2.49 -34.87
CA ASN A 54 -31.57 3.46 -35.89
C ASN A 54 -30.81 4.79 -35.69
N PRO A 55 -30.34 5.49 -36.74
CA PRO A 55 -29.66 6.78 -36.62
C PRO A 55 -30.48 7.82 -35.85
N ALA A 56 -31.80 7.83 -36.05
CA ALA A 56 -32.72 8.76 -35.39
C ALA A 56 -32.77 8.63 -33.86
N THR A 57 -32.54 7.42 -33.32
CA THR A 57 -32.46 7.22 -31.86
C THR A 57 -31.14 7.69 -31.26
N ARG A 58 -30.08 7.84 -32.07
CA ARG A 58 -28.76 8.33 -31.62
C ARG A 58 -28.74 9.84 -31.47
N ASP A 59 -29.31 10.55 -32.44
CA ASP A 59 -29.45 12.01 -32.40
C ASP A 59 -30.31 12.44 -31.20
N ALA A 60 -31.36 11.67 -30.88
CA ALA A 60 -32.25 11.94 -29.75
C ALA A 60 -31.55 11.93 -28.37
N ALA A 61 -30.59 11.03 -28.13
CA ALA A 61 -29.88 10.93 -26.85
C ALA A 61 -28.96 12.13 -26.62
N TRP A 62 -28.20 12.55 -27.64
CA TRP A 62 -27.33 13.73 -27.55
C TRP A 62 -28.12 15.04 -27.54
N ASP A 63 -29.24 15.10 -28.25
CA ASP A 63 -30.17 16.23 -28.16
C ASP A 63 -30.81 16.35 -26.77
N ALA A 64 -31.09 15.23 -26.11
CA ALA A 64 -31.54 15.22 -24.71
C ALA A 64 -30.46 15.79 -23.78
N VAL A 65 -29.21 15.30 -23.85
CA VAL A 65 -28.07 15.83 -23.07
C VAL A 65 -27.91 17.34 -23.25
N LYS A 66 -27.91 17.83 -24.50
CA LYS A 66 -27.79 19.28 -24.81
C LYS A 66 -28.96 20.10 -24.28
N THR A 67 -30.15 19.52 -24.24
CA THR A 67 -31.36 20.18 -23.73
C THR A 67 -31.33 20.27 -22.21
N THR A 68 -30.96 19.19 -21.54
CA THR A 68 -30.76 19.13 -20.09
C THR A 68 -29.67 20.09 -19.64
N LEU A 69 -28.53 20.14 -20.34
CA LEU A 69 -27.43 21.07 -20.06
C LEU A 69 -27.87 22.54 -20.14
N ARG A 70 -28.67 22.89 -21.17
CA ARG A 70 -29.26 24.23 -21.29
C ARG A 70 -30.25 24.55 -20.17
N GLY A 71 -31.00 23.54 -19.69
CA GLY A 71 -31.85 23.65 -18.50
C GLY A 71 -31.04 23.95 -17.24
N LEU A 72 -29.94 23.22 -17.03
CA LEU A 72 -29.02 23.40 -15.91
C LEU A 72 -28.35 24.78 -15.91
N LYS A 73 -27.95 25.29 -17.07
CA LYS A 73 -27.37 26.64 -17.23
C LYS A 73 -28.32 27.75 -16.79
N ARG A 74 -29.64 27.57 -16.99
CA ARG A 74 -30.67 28.50 -16.48
C ARG A 74 -30.84 28.41 -14.97
N SER A 75 -30.66 27.23 -14.38
CA SER A 75 -30.70 27.01 -12.93
C SER A 75 -29.40 27.43 -12.22
N ALA A 76 -28.29 27.57 -12.96
CA ALA A 76 -26.95 27.84 -12.44
C ALA A 76 -26.62 29.33 -12.24
N GLU A 77 -27.57 30.25 -12.44
CA GLU A 77 -27.40 31.69 -12.14
C GLU A 77 -27.01 31.96 -10.67
N LEU A 78 -27.17 30.97 -9.79
CA LEU A 78 -26.86 31.02 -8.36
C LEU A 78 -25.42 30.58 -8.00
N VAL A 79 -24.65 29.96 -8.91
CA VAL A 79 -23.26 29.49 -8.65
C VAL A 79 -22.34 29.82 -9.84
N PRO A 80 -21.64 30.99 -9.82
CA PRO A 80 -20.82 31.47 -10.93
C PRO A 80 -19.72 30.50 -11.40
N ALA A 81 -19.18 29.68 -10.48
CA ALA A 81 -18.12 28.71 -10.77
C ALA A 81 -18.55 27.59 -11.74
N LEU A 82 -19.84 27.30 -11.85
CA LEU A 82 -20.36 26.26 -12.76
C LEU A 82 -20.64 26.80 -14.17
N SER A 83 -20.79 28.12 -14.35
CA SER A 83 -21.10 28.72 -15.65
C SER A 83 -20.02 28.45 -16.69
N THR A 84 -18.75 28.64 -16.32
CA THR A 84 -17.59 28.38 -17.21
C THR A 84 -17.46 26.90 -17.56
N VAL A 85 -17.79 26.02 -16.61
CA VAL A 85 -17.80 24.56 -16.82
C VAL A 85 -18.87 24.16 -17.83
N PHE A 86 -20.07 24.73 -17.77
CA PHE A 86 -21.13 24.43 -18.74
C PHE A 86 -20.77 24.88 -20.16
N ASP A 87 -20.11 26.03 -20.32
CA ASP A 87 -19.64 26.48 -21.63
C ASP A 87 -18.53 25.56 -22.19
N GLY A 88 -17.63 25.10 -21.33
CA GLY A 88 -16.61 24.11 -21.69
C GLY A 88 -17.21 22.75 -22.07
N LEU A 89 -18.22 22.29 -21.33
CA LEU A 89 -18.95 21.05 -21.59
C LEU A 89 -19.70 21.10 -22.91
N GLU A 90 -20.37 22.21 -23.24
CA GLU A 90 -21.10 22.35 -24.50
C GLU A 90 -20.17 22.22 -25.70
N TRP A 91 -18.99 22.86 -25.64
CA TRP A 91 -17.94 22.69 -26.65
C TRP A 91 -17.43 21.24 -26.72
N PHE A 92 -17.12 20.62 -25.59
CA PHE A 92 -16.59 19.26 -25.53
C PHE A 92 -17.59 18.23 -26.05
N LEU A 93 -18.87 18.35 -25.68
CA LEU A 93 -19.93 17.46 -26.16
C LEU A 93 -20.13 17.59 -27.67
N GLY A 94 -20.03 18.80 -28.22
CA GLY A 94 -20.04 19.02 -29.68
C GLY A 94 -18.85 18.37 -30.39
N LEU A 95 -17.65 18.45 -29.81
CA LEU A 95 -16.46 17.76 -30.31
C LEU A 95 -16.59 16.24 -30.19
N PHE A 96 -17.11 15.74 -29.07
CA PHE A 96 -17.30 14.31 -28.82
C PHE A 96 -18.27 13.72 -29.83
N GLU A 97 -19.47 14.30 -29.93
CA GLU A 97 -20.52 13.88 -30.85
C GLU A 97 -20.02 13.85 -32.31
N ALA A 98 -19.29 14.86 -32.76
CA ALA A 98 -18.76 14.94 -34.12
C ALA A 98 -17.82 13.77 -34.46
N ASN A 99 -17.09 13.25 -33.47
CA ASN A 99 -16.11 12.18 -33.65
C ASN A 99 -16.65 10.77 -33.31
N THR A 100 -17.74 10.66 -32.55
CA THR A 100 -18.30 9.38 -32.11
C THR A 100 -19.51 8.89 -32.90
N ARG A 101 -19.89 9.58 -33.99
CA ARG A 101 -21.11 9.32 -34.80
C ARG A 101 -21.32 7.87 -35.26
N HIS A 102 -20.27 7.03 -35.25
CA HIS A 102 -20.28 5.70 -35.84
C HIS A 102 -20.22 4.51 -34.87
N ARG A 103 -20.03 4.69 -33.55
CA ARG A 103 -19.98 3.54 -32.61
C ARG A 103 -21.14 3.50 -31.61
N HIS A 104 -21.71 2.31 -31.40
CA HIS A 104 -22.86 2.08 -30.54
C HIS A 104 -22.54 2.27 -29.04
N ASP A 105 -21.31 1.97 -28.63
CA ASP A 105 -20.85 2.02 -27.23
C ASP A 105 -20.91 3.45 -26.64
N PHE A 106 -20.85 4.48 -27.48
CA PHE A 106 -20.92 5.89 -27.05
C PHE A 106 -22.33 6.38 -26.75
N GLN A 107 -23.36 5.64 -27.14
CA GLN A 107 -24.74 6.00 -26.82
C GLN A 107 -25.07 5.72 -25.36
N GLN A 108 -24.60 4.59 -24.81
CA GLN A 108 -24.74 4.29 -23.37
C GLN A 108 -24.10 5.36 -22.50
N LEU A 109 -22.97 5.91 -22.94
CA LEU A 109 -22.31 7.01 -22.29
C LEU A 109 -23.21 8.26 -22.28
N ALA A 110 -23.71 8.68 -23.44
CA ALA A 110 -24.62 9.83 -23.56
C ALA A 110 -25.86 9.72 -22.65
N ASP A 111 -26.49 8.54 -22.63
CA ASP A 111 -27.65 8.27 -21.77
C ASP A 111 -27.27 8.38 -20.28
N HIS A 112 -26.10 7.87 -19.89
CA HIS A 112 -25.59 7.95 -18.52
C HIS A 112 -25.40 9.41 -18.08
N LEU A 113 -24.76 10.22 -18.92
CA LEU A 113 -24.55 11.64 -18.66
C LEU A 113 -25.86 12.42 -18.60
N ASN A 114 -26.85 12.09 -19.46
CA ASN A 114 -28.16 12.73 -19.37
C ASN A 114 -28.82 12.46 -18.02
N ILE A 115 -28.75 11.21 -17.53
CA ILE A 115 -29.25 10.85 -16.19
C ILE A 115 -28.53 11.67 -15.11
N THR A 116 -27.20 11.79 -15.19
CA THR A 116 -26.39 12.61 -14.27
C THR A 116 -26.87 14.07 -14.25
N LEU A 117 -27.07 14.66 -15.44
CA LEU A 117 -27.45 16.05 -15.60
C LEU A 117 -28.89 16.31 -15.14
N GLU A 118 -29.84 15.43 -15.49
CA GLU A 118 -31.23 15.55 -15.02
C GLU A 118 -31.29 15.49 -13.48
N PHE A 119 -30.48 14.59 -12.90
CA PHE A 119 -30.35 14.46 -11.46
C PHE A 119 -29.79 15.74 -10.81
N LEU A 120 -28.71 16.30 -11.37
CA LEU A 120 -28.13 17.57 -10.90
C LEU A 120 -29.12 18.73 -11.02
N GLN A 121 -29.89 18.81 -12.11
CA GLN A 121 -30.86 19.87 -12.35
C GLN A 121 -31.97 19.86 -11.28
N GLY A 122 -32.51 18.68 -10.96
CA GLY A 122 -33.56 18.52 -9.95
C GLY A 122 -33.11 18.88 -8.53
N HIS A 123 -31.83 18.68 -8.21
CA HIS A 123 -31.27 18.96 -6.89
C HIS A 123 -30.75 20.40 -6.73
N LEU A 124 -30.07 20.96 -7.73
CA LEU A 124 -29.58 22.35 -7.70
C LEU A 124 -30.73 23.37 -7.66
N ALA A 125 -31.87 23.06 -8.28
CA ALA A 125 -33.07 23.91 -8.20
C ALA A 125 -33.65 24.04 -6.78
N ASN A 126 -33.25 23.16 -5.85
CA ASN A 126 -33.82 23.04 -4.50
C ASN A 126 -32.81 23.27 -3.36
N SER A 127 -31.52 23.53 -3.64
CA SER A 127 -30.46 23.57 -2.62
C SER A 127 -29.98 25.00 -2.29
N THR A 128 -29.78 25.31 -1.00
CA THR A 128 -29.43 26.64 -0.45
C THR A 128 -28.19 26.62 0.48
N SER A 129 -27.34 25.60 0.39
CA SER A 129 -26.29 25.35 1.39
C SER A 129 -24.93 26.01 1.05
N VAL A 130 -24.56 27.06 1.81
CA VAL A 130 -23.33 27.88 1.64
C VAL A 130 -22.02 27.08 1.82
N GLU A 131 -22.02 26.00 2.61
CA GLU A 131 -20.83 25.17 2.88
C GLU A 131 -20.40 24.30 1.70
N ILE A 132 -21.31 24.02 0.75
CA ILE A 132 -21.10 23.11 -0.38
C ILE A 132 -20.45 23.83 -1.56
N THR A 133 -20.63 25.15 -1.63
CA THR A 133 -20.09 26.00 -2.69
C THR A 133 -18.58 25.86 -2.85
N GLY A 134 -17.83 25.61 -1.76
CA GLY A 134 -16.38 25.39 -1.80
C GLY A 134 -15.99 24.08 -2.51
N ILE A 135 -16.60 22.96 -2.12
CA ILE A 135 -16.31 21.64 -2.72
C ILE A 135 -16.84 21.56 -4.16
N ILE A 136 -18.01 22.14 -4.44
CA ILE A 136 -18.53 22.27 -5.80
C ILE A 136 -17.58 23.10 -6.66
N LYS A 137 -17.01 24.18 -6.11
CA LYS A 137 -16.01 24.98 -6.82
C LYS A 137 -14.74 24.18 -7.13
N ASP A 138 -14.21 23.42 -6.18
CA ASP A 138 -13.02 22.58 -6.41
C ASP A 138 -13.28 21.50 -7.47
N ILE A 139 -14.47 20.87 -7.46
CA ILE A 139 -14.85 19.90 -8.48
C ILE A 139 -15.06 20.59 -9.84
N ALA A 140 -15.68 21.77 -9.87
CA ALA A 140 -15.87 22.56 -11.08
C ALA A 140 -14.52 22.94 -11.72
N GLU A 141 -13.54 23.35 -10.91
CA GLU A 141 -12.17 23.61 -11.35
C GLU A 141 -11.49 22.34 -11.91
N ALA A 142 -11.71 21.18 -11.28
CA ALA A 142 -11.21 19.89 -11.78
C ALA A 142 -11.85 19.50 -13.12
N VAL A 143 -13.17 19.70 -13.29
CA VAL A 143 -13.86 19.48 -14.58
C VAL A 143 -13.27 20.40 -15.64
N GLN A 144 -13.09 21.68 -15.34
CA GLN A 144 -12.51 22.65 -16.27
C GLN A 144 -11.10 22.24 -16.71
N LYS A 145 -10.26 21.80 -15.76
CA LYS A 145 -8.91 21.30 -16.03
C LYS A 145 -8.91 20.07 -16.96
N GLU A 146 -9.84 19.14 -16.76
CA GLU A 146 -9.99 17.98 -17.64
C GLU A 146 -10.42 18.40 -19.06
N LEU A 147 -11.35 19.34 -19.18
CA LEU A 147 -11.79 19.89 -20.48
C LEU A 147 -10.64 20.61 -21.20
N ASP A 148 -9.83 21.38 -20.47
CA ASP A 148 -8.67 22.08 -21.02
C ASP A 148 -7.55 21.11 -21.45
N SER A 149 -7.48 19.90 -20.88
CA SER A 149 -6.50 18.87 -21.27
C SER A 149 -6.69 18.34 -22.70
N ILE A 150 -7.90 18.53 -23.26
CA ILE A 150 -8.30 18.11 -24.61
C ILE A 150 -8.29 19.27 -25.60
N ARG A 151 -8.33 20.52 -25.12
CA ARG A 151 -8.19 21.67 -26.02
C ARG A 151 -6.83 21.59 -26.72
N PRO A 152 -6.79 21.66 -28.06
CA PRO A 152 -5.51 21.65 -28.76
C PRO A 152 -4.67 22.84 -28.28
N GLN A 153 -3.46 22.57 -27.78
CA GLN A 153 -2.45 23.62 -27.64
C GLN A 153 -2.31 24.27 -29.02
N GLN A 154 -2.48 25.58 -29.10
CA GLN A 154 -2.45 26.33 -30.35
C GLN A 154 -1.05 26.21 -30.99
N SER A 155 -0.85 25.18 -31.79
CA SER A 155 0.21 25.11 -32.78
C SER A 155 -0.23 24.18 -33.92
N GLN A 156 -0.61 24.83 -35.02
CA GLN A 156 -0.74 24.31 -36.39
C GLN A 156 -1.98 23.47 -36.75
N SER A 157 -2.85 24.13 -37.54
CA SER A 157 -3.46 23.68 -38.82
C SER A 157 -5.00 23.51 -38.89
N GLY A 158 -5.61 24.34 -39.76
CA GLY A 158 -6.60 24.00 -40.81
C GLY A 158 -8.02 23.54 -40.44
N PRO A 159 -9.08 24.13 -41.02
CA PRO A 159 -10.47 23.70 -40.83
C PRO A 159 -10.77 22.49 -41.73
N SER A 160 -10.22 21.32 -41.39
CA SER A 160 -10.62 19.97 -41.83
C SER A 160 -9.66 18.95 -41.24
N ARG A 161 -9.92 18.47 -40.01
CA ARG A 161 -9.26 17.26 -39.48
C ARG A 161 -10.17 16.06 -39.76
N PRO A 162 -9.80 15.11 -40.63
CA PRO A 162 -10.47 13.83 -40.67
C PRO A 162 -9.77 12.82 -39.75
N ILE A 163 -10.58 12.11 -38.95
CA ILE A 163 -10.28 10.90 -38.18
C ILE A 163 -9.21 11.09 -37.09
N LEU A 164 -9.66 11.09 -35.83
CA LEU A 164 -8.79 11.00 -34.66
C LEU A 164 -7.94 9.74 -34.75
N THR A 165 -6.67 9.85 -34.37
CA THR A 165 -5.87 8.63 -34.15
C THR A 165 -6.51 7.79 -33.03
N PRO A 166 -6.34 6.46 -33.01
CA PRO A 166 -6.85 5.62 -31.91
C PRO A 166 -6.43 6.14 -30.52
N PHE A 167 -5.25 6.74 -30.43
CA PHE A 167 -4.74 7.41 -29.24
C PHE A 167 -5.55 8.66 -28.84
N GLU A 168 -5.93 9.49 -29.81
CA GLU A 168 -6.76 10.68 -29.55
C GLU A 168 -8.21 10.27 -29.21
N GLU A 169 -8.75 9.19 -29.79
CA GLU A 169 -10.04 8.61 -29.39
C GLU A 169 -10.03 8.15 -27.93
N ASP A 170 -9.03 7.36 -27.51
CA ASP A 170 -8.92 6.89 -26.12
C ASP A 170 -8.79 8.05 -25.13
N LYS A 171 -8.02 9.10 -25.49
CA LYS A 171 -7.89 10.31 -24.67
C LYS A 171 -9.23 11.03 -24.51
N LEU A 172 -10.01 11.13 -25.59
CA LEU A 172 -11.33 11.74 -25.62
C LEU A 172 -12.33 10.99 -24.74
N ILE A 173 -12.36 9.66 -24.84
CA ILE A 173 -13.21 8.78 -24.03
C ILE A 173 -12.82 8.84 -22.56
N GLY A 174 -11.52 8.83 -22.26
CA GLY A 174 -11.03 8.97 -20.90
C GLY A 174 -11.49 10.28 -20.25
N CYS A 175 -11.39 11.40 -20.96
CA CYS A 175 -11.89 12.67 -20.45
C CYS A 175 -13.40 12.67 -20.26
N TYR A 176 -14.16 12.12 -21.21
CA TYR A 176 -15.61 11.99 -21.04
C TYR A 176 -15.97 11.22 -19.76
N ARG A 177 -15.35 10.05 -19.55
CA ARG A 177 -15.57 9.24 -18.35
C ARG A 177 -15.24 10.03 -17.08
N ARG A 178 -14.12 10.76 -17.06
CA ARG A 178 -13.73 11.58 -15.91
C ARG A 178 -14.68 12.74 -15.64
N VAL A 179 -15.15 13.41 -16.70
CA VAL A 179 -16.12 14.50 -16.61
C VAL A 179 -17.45 14.01 -16.04
N ASP A 180 -18.01 12.93 -16.59
CA ASP A 180 -19.27 12.35 -16.09
C ASP A 180 -19.16 11.94 -14.62
N GLN A 181 -18.02 11.37 -14.22
CA GLN A 181 -17.74 10.99 -12.83
C GLN A 181 -17.69 12.19 -11.88
N LEU A 182 -17.03 13.28 -12.28
CA LEU A 182 -16.96 14.50 -11.47
C LEU A 182 -18.36 15.11 -11.29
N LEU A 183 -19.20 15.08 -12.33
CA LEU A 183 -20.60 15.50 -12.26
C LEU A 183 -21.43 14.59 -11.35
N HIS A 184 -21.26 13.28 -11.46
CA HIS A 184 -21.86 12.29 -10.55
C HIS A 184 -21.46 12.53 -9.09
N ARG A 185 -20.23 12.96 -8.84
CA ARG A 185 -19.74 13.25 -7.49
C ARG A 185 -20.40 14.49 -6.89
N ILE A 186 -20.63 15.54 -7.68
CA ILE A 186 -21.40 16.71 -7.24
C ILE A 186 -22.80 16.27 -6.82
N ALA A 187 -23.46 15.46 -7.64
CA ALA A 187 -24.78 14.90 -7.34
C ALA A 187 -24.79 14.09 -6.03
N GLN A 188 -23.81 13.21 -5.83
CA GLN A 188 -23.73 12.36 -4.63
C GLN A 188 -23.39 13.14 -3.35
N LEU A 189 -22.59 14.20 -3.44
CA LEU A 189 -22.25 15.06 -2.30
C LEU A 189 -23.49 15.77 -1.74
N GLU A 190 -24.36 16.29 -2.61
CA GLU A 190 -25.62 16.94 -2.22
C GLU A 190 -26.59 15.93 -1.57
N ILE A 191 -26.78 14.74 -2.15
CA ILE A 191 -27.62 13.68 -1.55
C ILE A 191 -27.06 13.26 -0.18
N GLY A 192 -25.75 13.02 -0.11
CA GLY A 192 -25.05 12.56 1.09
C GLY A 192 -25.17 13.57 2.22
N MET A 193 -25.07 14.88 1.92
CA MET A 193 -25.22 15.94 2.91
C MET A 193 -26.67 16.23 3.28
N GLY A 194 -27.62 16.14 2.35
CA GLY A 194 -29.05 16.22 2.67
C GLY A 194 -29.46 15.11 3.64
N ALA A 195 -29.01 13.89 3.40
CA ALA A 195 -29.19 12.75 4.31
C ALA A 195 -28.43 12.94 5.65
N TRP A 196 -27.22 13.53 5.63
CA TRP A 196 -26.42 13.76 6.84
C TRP A 196 -27.01 14.85 7.75
N LYS A 197 -27.43 15.99 7.18
CA LYS A 197 -28.11 17.09 7.90
C LYS A 197 -29.45 16.64 8.46
N ALA A 198 -30.22 15.86 7.70
CA ALA A 198 -31.52 15.35 8.14
C ALA A 198 -31.42 14.24 9.20
N ALA A 199 -30.35 13.43 9.18
CA ALA A 199 -30.25 12.26 10.04
C ALA A 199 -29.42 12.47 11.32
N ASN A 200 -28.30 13.22 11.33
CA ASN A 200 -27.26 12.92 12.33
C ASN A 200 -26.21 14.00 12.71
N ALA A 201 -26.53 15.30 12.67
CA ALA A 201 -25.59 16.31 13.21
C ALA A 201 -25.18 16.04 14.68
N ALA A 202 -26.08 15.47 15.50
CA ALA A 202 -25.81 15.11 16.89
C ALA A 202 -24.98 13.83 17.10
N ASN A 203 -24.93 12.91 16.13
CA ASN A 203 -24.25 11.61 16.26
C ASN A 203 -22.87 11.55 15.58
N ALA A 204 -22.44 12.63 14.94
CA ALA A 204 -21.15 12.68 14.24
C ALA A 204 -19.96 12.34 15.16
N SER A 205 -19.93 12.92 16.37
CA SER A 205 -18.88 12.65 17.37
C SER A 205 -18.86 11.19 17.83
N LEU A 206 -20.02 10.54 17.96
CA LEU A 206 -20.13 9.14 18.36
C LEU A 206 -19.62 8.19 17.27
N ILE A 207 -19.92 8.49 16.00
CA ILE A 207 -19.41 7.70 14.88
C ILE A 207 -17.89 7.82 14.82
N GLU A 208 -17.35 9.03 14.98
CA GLU A 208 -15.89 9.25 15.00
C GLU A 208 -15.22 8.42 16.10
N ALA A 209 -15.74 8.48 17.34
CA ALA A 209 -15.24 7.68 18.44
C ALA A 209 -15.36 6.15 18.23
N ARG A 210 -16.26 5.70 17.34
CA ARG A 210 -16.37 4.28 16.93
C ARG A 210 -15.34 3.95 15.84
N LEU A 211 -15.10 4.85 14.90
CA LEU A 211 -14.09 4.70 13.86
C LEU A 211 -12.68 4.62 14.47
N ASP A 212 -12.38 5.44 15.48
CA ASP A 212 -11.09 5.41 16.19
C ASP A 212 -10.78 4.06 16.85
N LYS A 213 -11.82 3.30 17.23
CA LYS A 213 -11.66 1.95 17.82
C LYS A 213 -11.17 0.91 16.81
N LEU A 214 -11.24 1.21 15.51
CA LEU A 214 -10.62 0.37 14.48
C LEU A 214 -9.08 0.45 14.51
N LYS A 215 -8.51 1.41 15.25
CA LYS A 215 -7.05 1.63 15.38
C LYS A 215 -6.36 1.73 14.02
N PRO A 216 -6.79 2.64 13.13
CA PRO A 216 -6.22 2.77 11.79
C PRO A 216 -4.73 3.14 11.84
N VAL A 217 -3.99 2.76 10.80
CA VAL A 217 -2.57 3.09 10.65
C VAL A 217 -2.44 4.30 9.73
N GLU A 218 -2.40 5.50 10.31
CA GLU A 218 -2.26 6.76 9.55
C GLU A 218 -0.97 6.80 8.73
N LEU A 219 0.10 6.18 9.21
CA LEU A 219 1.39 6.13 8.52
C LEU A 219 1.38 5.25 7.25
N ALA A 220 0.34 4.44 7.05
CA ALA A 220 0.20 3.60 5.87
C ALA A 220 -0.43 4.33 4.68
N THR A 221 -0.92 5.56 4.84
CA THR A 221 -1.44 6.35 3.71
C THR A 221 -0.29 6.70 2.74
N TYR A 222 -0.62 6.83 1.45
CA TYR A 222 0.40 7.00 0.41
C TYR A 222 1.25 8.26 0.61
N ASN A 223 0.67 9.34 1.13
CA ASN A 223 1.29 10.64 1.38
C ASN A 223 1.54 10.89 2.88
N SER A 224 1.73 9.84 3.67
CA SER A 224 2.04 9.96 5.10
C SER A 224 3.44 10.55 5.33
N MET A 225 3.74 10.93 6.59
CA MET A 225 5.11 11.33 6.99
C MET A 225 6.17 10.26 6.71
N ILE A 226 5.81 8.97 6.65
CA ILE A 226 6.75 7.93 6.24
C ILE A 226 7.16 8.11 4.78
N SER A 227 6.24 8.57 3.92
CA SER A 227 6.52 8.83 2.50
C SER A 227 7.73 9.76 2.33
N GLU A 228 7.79 10.85 3.09
CA GLU A 228 8.92 11.77 3.09
C GLU A 228 10.19 11.10 3.64
N LYS A 229 10.07 10.37 4.76
CA LYS A 229 11.21 9.68 5.40
C LYS A 229 11.83 8.60 4.52
N VAL A 230 11.06 7.92 3.67
CA VAL A 230 11.60 6.91 2.74
C VAL A 230 11.79 7.47 1.32
N ASN A 231 11.63 8.79 1.14
CA ASN A 231 11.73 9.50 -0.12
C ASN A 231 10.89 8.86 -1.25
N ARG A 232 9.64 8.51 -0.92
CA ARG A 232 8.63 8.06 -1.90
C ARG A 232 8.19 9.28 -2.70
N ARG A 233 8.31 9.18 -4.01
CA ARG A 233 7.89 10.21 -4.97
C ARG A 233 7.11 9.59 -6.13
N ALA A 234 6.45 10.47 -6.89
CA ALA A 234 5.82 10.08 -8.14
C ALA A 234 6.86 9.70 -9.20
N CYS A 235 6.41 9.06 -10.27
CA CYS A 235 7.24 8.76 -11.43
C CYS A 235 7.79 10.07 -12.01
N THR A 236 9.04 10.02 -12.43
CA THR A 236 9.69 11.10 -13.18
C THR A 236 8.88 11.43 -14.43
N ALA A 237 8.83 12.71 -14.81
CA ALA A 237 8.00 13.15 -15.92
C ALA A 237 8.35 12.37 -17.20
N ASN A 238 7.32 11.97 -17.97
CA ASN A 238 7.43 11.18 -19.20
C ASN A 238 8.06 9.78 -19.04
N THR A 239 8.20 9.26 -17.81
CA THR A 239 8.59 7.86 -17.58
C THR A 239 7.35 6.98 -17.36
N ARG A 240 7.43 5.68 -17.72
CA ARG A 240 6.38 4.68 -17.48
C ARG A 240 5.00 5.06 -18.01
N GLU A 241 4.93 5.95 -19.02
CA GLU A 241 3.66 6.50 -19.49
C GLU A 241 2.70 5.42 -19.96
N LYS A 242 3.19 4.40 -20.67
CA LYS A 242 2.34 3.30 -21.15
C LYS A 242 1.68 2.56 -19.98
N VAL A 243 2.46 2.21 -18.96
CA VAL A 243 1.96 1.54 -17.75
C VAL A 243 0.97 2.43 -17.03
N LEU A 244 1.31 3.69 -16.81
CA LEU A 244 0.42 4.65 -16.14
C LEU A 244 -0.89 4.83 -16.93
N ARG A 245 -0.83 4.90 -18.27
CA ARG A 245 -2.03 4.96 -19.11
C ARG A 245 -2.91 3.73 -18.93
N GLU A 246 -2.35 2.53 -19.04
CA GLU A 246 -3.09 1.27 -18.89
C GLU A 246 -3.76 1.15 -17.50
N VAL A 247 -3.04 1.50 -16.44
CA VAL A 247 -3.59 1.49 -15.07
C VAL A 247 -4.68 2.54 -14.90
N ASN A 248 -4.53 3.74 -15.47
CA ASN A 248 -5.56 4.78 -15.43
C ASN A 248 -6.81 4.37 -16.23
N THR A 249 -6.65 3.78 -17.42
CA THR A 249 -7.76 3.26 -18.22
C THR A 249 -8.52 2.18 -17.45
N TRP A 250 -7.81 1.26 -16.81
CA TRP A 250 -8.41 0.25 -15.93
C TRP A 250 -9.17 0.91 -14.76
N ALA A 251 -8.59 1.91 -14.10
CA ALA A 251 -9.23 2.59 -12.98
C ALA A 251 -10.53 3.29 -13.42
N ASP A 252 -10.51 3.94 -14.58
CA ASP A 252 -11.62 4.73 -15.12
C ASP A 252 -12.77 3.88 -15.70
N ASP A 253 -12.53 2.60 -16.05
CA ASP A 253 -13.54 1.72 -16.66
C ASP A 253 -14.36 0.92 -15.63
N PRO A 254 -15.63 1.24 -15.32
CA PRO A 254 -16.40 0.57 -14.26
C PRO A 254 -16.56 -0.95 -14.46
N ASN A 255 -16.48 -1.41 -15.71
CA ASN A 255 -16.67 -2.79 -16.13
C ASN A 255 -15.37 -3.60 -16.15
N ALA A 256 -14.22 -2.95 -15.97
CA ALA A 256 -12.95 -3.64 -15.82
C ALA A 256 -12.91 -4.50 -14.55
N GLU A 257 -11.93 -5.40 -14.50
CA GLU A 257 -11.74 -6.34 -13.40
C GLU A 257 -11.60 -5.61 -12.07
N LYS A 258 -12.19 -6.17 -11.00
CA LYS A 258 -12.19 -5.50 -9.69
C LYS A 258 -10.84 -5.55 -8.98
N ILE A 259 -9.91 -6.37 -9.44
CA ILE A 259 -8.56 -6.50 -8.88
C ILE A 259 -7.54 -6.27 -10.00
N TYR A 260 -6.61 -5.35 -9.79
CA TYR A 260 -5.44 -5.16 -10.63
C TYR A 260 -4.21 -5.52 -9.84
N TRP A 261 -3.42 -6.47 -10.33
CA TRP A 261 -2.17 -6.85 -9.71
C TRP A 261 -0.99 -6.37 -10.54
N LEU A 262 -0.20 -5.46 -9.96
CA LEU A 262 1.09 -5.06 -10.50
C LEU A 262 2.19 -5.95 -9.91
N ASP A 263 2.60 -6.94 -10.69
CA ASP A 263 3.67 -7.86 -10.36
C ASP A 263 5.01 -7.33 -10.89
N GLY A 264 6.05 -7.45 -10.10
CA GLY A 264 7.38 -6.99 -10.48
C GLY A 264 8.42 -7.34 -9.45
N MET A 265 9.66 -7.46 -9.90
CA MET A 265 10.79 -7.76 -9.02
C MET A 265 11.12 -6.58 -8.12
N ALA A 266 11.97 -6.80 -7.13
CA ALA A 266 12.48 -5.72 -6.28
C ALA A 266 13.10 -4.62 -7.15
N GLY A 267 12.77 -3.35 -6.87
CA GLY A 267 13.42 -2.23 -7.55
C GLY A 267 12.97 -1.92 -8.97
N THR A 268 11.88 -2.52 -9.47
CA THR A 268 11.30 -2.19 -10.79
C THR A 268 10.39 -0.95 -10.78
N GLY A 269 10.19 -0.30 -9.63
CA GLY A 269 9.39 0.93 -9.50
C GLY A 269 7.91 0.74 -9.17
N LYS A 270 7.49 -0.42 -8.64
CA LYS A 270 6.08 -0.71 -8.27
C LYS A 270 5.49 0.35 -7.33
N THR A 271 6.16 0.63 -6.21
CA THR A 271 5.74 1.64 -5.22
C THR A 271 5.65 3.03 -5.83
N THR A 272 6.56 3.40 -6.73
CA THR A 272 6.53 4.68 -7.46
C THR A 272 5.32 4.77 -8.40
N ILE A 273 4.96 3.68 -9.09
CA ILE A 273 3.76 3.61 -9.92
C ILE A 273 2.50 3.69 -9.04
N ALA A 274 2.45 2.95 -7.93
CA ALA A 274 1.34 2.97 -6.98
C ALA A 274 1.15 4.37 -6.37
N TYR A 275 2.23 5.05 -6.02
CA TYR A 275 2.21 6.42 -5.49
C TYR A 275 1.68 7.41 -6.55
N THR A 276 2.16 7.33 -7.79
CA THR A 276 1.70 8.15 -8.91
C THR A 276 0.22 7.94 -9.17
N LEU A 277 -0.23 6.67 -9.17
CA LEU A 277 -1.63 6.31 -9.31
C LEU A 277 -2.45 6.88 -8.16
N ALA A 278 -2.05 6.67 -6.91
CA ALA A 278 -2.78 7.17 -5.74
C ALA A 278 -2.93 8.70 -5.78
N LYS A 279 -1.86 9.43 -6.13
CA LYS A 279 -1.89 10.89 -6.31
C LYS A 279 -2.85 11.31 -7.41
N ALA A 280 -2.84 10.62 -8.56
CA ALA A 280 -3.76 10.89 -9.67
C ALA A 280 -5.22 10.61 -9.26
N LEU A 281 -5.50 9.47 -8.65
CA LEU A 281 -6.82 9.09 -8.15
C LEU A 281 -7.34 10.06 -7.10
N GLN A 282 -6.49 10.54 -6.18
CA GLN A 282 -6.89 11.53 -5.18
C GLN A 282 -7.30 12.84 -5.85
N SER A 283 -6.51 13.32 -6.82
CA SER A 283 -6.83 14.56 -7.56
C SER A 283 -8.15 14.48 -8.33
N ARG A 284 -8.55 13.27 -8.74
CA ARG A 284 -9.83 12.98 -9.40
C ARG A 284 -10.95 12.62 -8.43
N GLY A 285 -10.65 12.44 -7.14
CA GLY A 285 -11.61 11.98 -6.13
C GLY A 285 -12.01 10.51 -6.22
N GLN A 286 -11.25 9.69 -6.95
CA GLN A 286 -11.47 8.25 -7.12
C GLN A 286 -10.77 7.43 -6.04
N LEU A 287 -9.82 8.00 -5.30
CA LEU A 287 -9.09 7.29 -4.25
C LEU A 287 -10.00 7.07 -3.03
N SER A 288 -10.35 5.81 -2.77
CA SER A 288 -11.09 5.39 -1.58
C SER A 288 -10.23 5.32 -0.34
N ALA A 289 -9.07 4.68 -0.49
CA ALA A 289 -8.14 4.41 0.58
C ALA A 289 -6.80 3.99 -0.02
N SER A 290 -5.74 4.13 0.77
CA SER A 290 -4.41 3.62 0.45
C SER A 290 -3.77 2.95 1.66
N PHE A 291 -3.06 1.85 1.42
CA PHE A 291 -2.24 1.18 2.41
C PHE A 291 -0.90 0.79 1.78
N PHE A 292 0.17 1.46 2.19
CA PHE A 292 1.51 1.24 1.69
C PHE A 292 2.31 0.45 2.72
N CYS A 293 2.42 -0.86 2.49
CA CYS A 293 3.17 -1.74 3.36
C CYS A 293 4.64 -1.30 3.38
N THR A 294 5.28 -1.39 4.54
CA THR A 294 6.71 -1.15 4.64
C THR A 294 7.34 -1.93 5.78
N ARG A 295 8.49 -2.54 5.52
CA ARG A 295 9.30 -3.21 6.56
C ARG A 295 9.76 -2.25 7.67
N THR A 296 9.79 -0.95 7.38
CA THR A 296 10.36 0.08 8.26
C THR A 296 9.49 0.43 9.46
N ASP A 297 8.16 0.30 9.35
CA ASP A 297 7.23 0.58 10.44
C ASP A 297 6.48 -0.69 10.88
N PRO A 298 6.46 -1.01 12.19
CA PRO A 298 5.82 -2.22 12.70
C PRO A 298 4.33 -2.34 12.40
N LYS A 299 3.60 -1.23 12.34
CA LYS A 299 2.15 -1.23 12.04
C LYS A 299 1.91 -1.33 10.54
N CYS A 300 2.75 -0.69 9.71
CA CYS A 300 2.63 -0.77 8.25
C CYS A 300 3.04 -2.13 7.68
N ARG A 301 3.85 -2.94 8.39
CA ARG A 301 4.13 -4.34 7.98
C ARG A 301 3.13 -5.36 8.53
N ASP A 302 2.18 -4.97 9.37
CA ASP A 302 1.15 -5.86 9.88
C ASP A 302 -0.05 -5.88 8.93
N ALA A 303 -0.17 -6.97 8.16
CA ALA A 303 -1.25 -7.15 7.18
C ALA A 303 -2.66 -7.15 7.81
N SER A 304 -2.78 -7.44 9.11
CA SER A 304 -4.08 -7.39 9.81
C SER A 304 -4.64 -5.96 9.91
N GLN A 305 -3.78 -4.94 9.77
CA GLN A 305 -4.18 -3.53 9.80
C GLN A 305 -4.75 -3.02 8.48
N ILE A 306 -4.64 -3.78 7.38
CA ILE A 306 -5.06 -3.35 6.04
C ILE A 306 -6.58 -3.07 6.02
N VAL A 307 -7.40 -4.02 6.45
CA VAL A 307 -8.87 -3.90 6.37
C VAL A 307 -9.42 -2.79 7.28
N PRO A 308 -9.04 -2.70 8.57
CA PRO A 308 -9.48 -1.60 9.44
C PRO A 308 -9.09 -0.22 8.91
N THR A 309 -7.87 -0.09 8.40
CA THR A 309 -7.34 1.17 7.87
C THR A 309 -8.06 1.60 6.59
N ILE A 310 -8.37 0.67 5.69
CA ILE A 310 -9.16 0.94 4.47
C ILE A 310 -10.57 1.39 4.84
N ALA A 311 -11.24 0.70 5.76
CA ALA A 311 -12.60 1.05 6.18
C ALA A 311 -12.65 2.44 6.83
N TYR A 312 -11.67 2.77 7.67
CA TYR A 312 -11.54 4.10 8.28
C TYR A 312 -11.37 5.20 7.22
N GLN A 313 -10.46 5.02 6.26
CA GLN A 313 -10.23 6.00 5.18
C GLN A 313 -11.47 6.16 4.30
N LEU A 314 -12.13 5.06 3.95
CA LEU A 314 -13.33 5.09 3.12
C LEU A 314 -14.50 5.84 3.79
N ALA A 315 -14.63 5.73 5.11
CA ALA A 315 -15.60 6.50 5.90
C ALA A 315 -15.32 8.00 5.88
N HIS A 316 -14.05 8.40 5.69
CA HIS A 316 -13.68 9.80 5.52
C HIS A 316 -13.99 10.32 4.12
N VAL A 317 -13.93 9.46 3.11
CA VAL A 317 -14.20 9.81 1.71
C VAL A 317 -15.70 9.79 1.38
N SER A 318 -16.48 8.89 1.98
CA SER A 318 -17.90 8.70 1.65
C SER A 318 -18.81 8.79 2.88
N THR A 319 -19.65 9.83 2.92
CA THR A 319 -20.65 10.03 3.99
C THR A 319 -21.67 8.89 4.07
N PRO A 320 -22.25 8.38 2.96
CA PRO A 320 -23.12 7.19 3.02
C PRO A 320 -22.43 5.98 3.65
N PHE A 321 -21.18 5.71 3.27
CA PHE A 321 -20.39 4.61 3.84
C PHE A 321 -20.11 4.83 5.33
N ARG A 322 -19.75 6.06 5.73
CA ARG A 322 -19.52 6.44 7.13
C ARG A 322 -20.72 6.07 8.01
N LEU A 323 -21.93 6.39 7.55
CA LEU A 323 -23.16 6.10 8.29
C LEU A 323 -23.45 4.60 8.38
N ALA A 324 -23.25 3.86 7.29
CA ALA A 324 -23.43 2.41 7.27
C ALA A 324 -22.41 1.70 8.18
N LEU A 325 -21.14 2.10 8.10
CA LEU A 325 -20.08 1.59 8.97
C LEU A 325 -20.35 1.92 10.45
N GLY A 326 -20.81 3.15 10.75
CA GLY A 326 -21.17 3.55 12.10
C GLY A 326 -22.25 2.64 12.75
N ARG A 327 -23.24 2.19 11.96
CA ARG A 327 -24.24 1.19 12.38
C ARG A 327 -23.65 -0.20 12.52
N ALA A 328 -22.76 -0.61 11.61
CA ALA A 328 -22.10 -1.92 11.70
C ALA A 328 -21.23 -2.05 12.95
N LEU A 329 -20.52 -0.98 13.33
CA LEU A 329 -19.69 -0.90 14.54
C LEU A 329 -20.52 -0.85 15.82
N GLU A 330 -21.71 -0.24 15.78
CA GLU A 330 -22.67 -0.30 16.88
C GLU A 330 -23.11 -1.72 17.18
N LYS A 331 -23.43 -2.47 16.13
CA LYS A 331 -23.86 -3.87 16.24
C LYS A 331 -22.69 -4.81 16.61
N ASN A 332 -21.45 -4.44 16.28
CA ASN A 332 -20.27 -5.26 16.49
C ASN A 332 -19.10 -4.47 17.11
N PRO A 333 -19.15 -4.10 18.41
CA PRO A 333 -18.10 -3.28 19.03
C PRO A 333 -16.70 -3.92 19.05
N GLY A 334 -16.61 -5.25 19.00
CA GLY A 334 -15.35 -6.02 19.01
C GLY A 334 -14.86 -6.45 17.62
N VAL A 335 -15.38 -5.85 16.54
CA VAL A 335 -15.08 -6.32 15.17
C VAL A 335 -13.59 -6.25 14.83
N GLY A 336 -12.86 -5.24 15.35
CA GLY A 336 -11.42 -5.07 15.11
C GLY A 336 -10.53 -6.16 15.70
N SER A 337 -11.07 -7.07 16.52
CA SER A 337 -10.36 -8.24 17.07
C SER A 337 -10.76 -9.56 16.41
N LEU A 338 -11.64 -9.53 15.40
CA LEU A 338 -12.02 -10.72 14.64
C LEU A 338 -10.95 -11.07 13.60
N ASP A 339 -11.06 -12.26 13.01
CA ASP A 339 -10.24 -12.63 11.85
C ASP A 339 -10.52 -11.73 10.63
N ILE A 340 -9.57 -11.69 9.69
CA ILE A 340 -9.62 -10.83 8.51
C ILE A 340 -10.88 -11.04 7.67
N ALA A 341 -11.38 -12.27 7.55
CA ALA A 341 -12.57 -12.56 6.77
C ALA A 341 -13.81 -11.94 7.41
N ALA A 342 -13.99 -12.15 8.72
CA ALA A 342 -15.09 -11.56 9.48
C ALA A 342 -14.98 -10.03 9.54
N GLN A 343 -13.77 -9.47 9.65
CA GLN A 343 -13.56 -8.02 9.55
C GLN A 343 -14.01 -7.52 8.18
N PHE A 344 -13.47 -8.07 7.09
CA PHE A 344 -13.76 -7.64 5.72
C PHE A 344 -15.25 -7.68 5.42
N GLU A 345 -15.94 -8.76 5.83
CA GLU A 345 -17.38 -8.87 5.65
C GLU A 345 -18.15 -7.77 6.40
N LYS A 346 -17.88 -7.60 7.70
CA LYS A 346 -18.69 -6.72 8.56
C LYS A 346 -18.40 -5.23 8.43
N ILE A 347 -17.16 -4.84 8.15
CA ILE A 347 -16.75 -3.41 8.14
C ILE A 347 -16.48 -2.87 6.74
N LEU A 348 -16.38 -3.74 5.73
CA LEU A 348 -16.17 -3.30 4.34
C LEU A 348 -17.33 -3.74 3.45
N LYS A 349 -17.54 -5.04 3.28
CA LYS A 349 -18.51 -5.60 2.32
C LYS A 349 -19.95 -5.25 2.66
N ASP A 350 -20.43 -5.56 3.86
CA ASP A 350 -21.84 -5.34 4.22
C ASP A 350 -22.20 -3.85 4.15
N PRO A 351 -21.38 -2.91 4.70
CA PRO A 351 -21.65 -1.49 4.55
C PRO A 351 -21.58 -0.99 3.09
N LEU A 352 -20.66 -1.51 2.27
CA LEU A 352 -20.56 -1.16 0.84
C LEU A 352 -21.78 -1.64 0.04
N LEU A 353 -22.29 -2.84 0.34
CA LEU A 353 -23.48 -3.37 -0.32
C LEU A 353 -24.75 -2.61 0.08
N GLU A 354 -24.85 -2.14 1.33
CA GLU A 354 -25.96 -1.32 1.80
C GLU A 354 -26.08 0.01 1.04
N ILE A 355 -24.95 0.58 0.63
CA ILE A 355 -24.90 1.86 -0.08
C ILE A 355 -24.74 1.72 -1.60
N LYS A 356 -24.90 0.51 -2.15
CA LYS A 356 -24.74 0.27 -3.59
C LYS A 356 -25.64 1.22 -4.38
N GLY A 357 -25.08 1.91 -5.38
CA GLY A 357 -25.75 2.95 -6.17
C GLY A 357 -25.77 4.35 -5.52
N LYS A 358 -25.21 4.54 -4.32
CA LYS A 358 -25.04 5.85 -3.65
C LYS A 358 -23.58 6.32 -3.61
N MET A 359 -22.68 5.61 -4.31
CA MET A 359 -21.26 5.87 -4.45
C MET A 359 -20.88 5.68 -5.91
N SER A 360 -19.82 6.35 -6.38
CA SER A 360 -19.24 6.13 -7.70
C SER A 360 -18.69 4.71 -7.86
N ASP A 361 -18.94 4.06 -9.00
CA ASP A 361 -18.57 2.64 -9.25
C ASP A 361 -17.09 2.43 -9.66
N ASN A 362 -16.32 3.51 -9.71
CA ASN A 362 -14.91 3.53 -10.13
C ASN A 362 -13.94 3.85 -8.99
N MET A 363 -14.41 3.78 -7.76
CA MET A 363 -13.63 4.07 -6.57
C MET A 363 -12.54 3.01 -6.38
N VAL A 364 -11.29 3.43 -6.14
CA VAL A 364 -10.12 2.55 -6.10
C VAL A 364 -9.45 2.57 -4.74
N VAL A 365 -9.13 1.39 -4.22
CA VAL A 365 -8.26 1.16 -3.07
C VAL A 365 -6.88 0.74 -3.56
N VAL A 366 -5.83 1.39 -3.06
CA VAL A 366 -4.44 1.07 -3.41
C VAL A 366 -3.77 0.34 -2.24
N VAL A 367 -3.30 -0.89 -2.46
CA VAL A 367 -2.50 -1.66 -1.51
C VAL A 367 -1.11 -1.90 -2.11
N ASP A 368 -0.11 -1.17 -1.63
CA ASP A 368 1.24 -1.26 -2.15
C ASP A 368 2.12 -2.20 -1.30
N ALA A 369 3.00 -2.93 -2.00
CA ALA A 369 4.07 -3.77 -1.47
C ALA A 369 3.60 -4.84 -0.49
N LEU A 370 2.56 -5.61 -0.84
CA LEU A 370 1.98 -6.63 0.04
C LEU A 370 3.00 -7.69 0.51
N ASP A 371 4.07 -7.91 -0.25
CA ASP A 371 5.22 -8.76 0.13
C ASP A 371 6.10 -8.18 1.26
N GLU A 372 5.93 -6.91 1.62
CA GLU A 372 6.66 -6.30 2.75
C GLU A 372 5.97 -6.52 4.10
N CYS A 373 4.87 -7.26 4.15
CA CYS A 373 4.24 -7.69 5.38
C CYS A 373 5.05 -8.77 6.10
N ASN A 374 5.02 -8.76 7.44
CA ASN A 374 5.80 -9.69 8.26
C ASN A 374 5.27 -11.13 8.27
N ASP A 375 3.97 -11.33 8.04
CA ASP A 375 3.32 -12.63 8.01
C ASP A 375 2.67 -12.86 6.64
N SER A 376 3.34 -13.68 5.82
CA SER A 376 2.87 -14.03 4.48
C SER A 376 1.54 -14.78 4.51
N SER A 377 1.23 -15.53 5.58
CA SER A 377 -0.05 -16.23 5.71
C SER A 377 -1.22 -15.26 5.89
N ILE A 378 -1.00 -14.16 6.61
CA ILE A 378 -2.00 -13.10 6.80
C ILE A 378 -2.15 -12.31 5.50
N ALA A 379 -1.06 -11.99 4.80
CA ALA A 379 -1.11 -11.36 3.48
C ALA A 379 -1.91 -12.20 2.47
N VAL A 380 -1.72 -13.53 2.46
CA VAL A 380 -2.51 -14.45 1.63
C VAL A 380 -4.00 -14.44 2.01
N ARG A 381 -4.33 -14.34 3.31
CA ARG A 381 -5.74 -14.19 3.76
C ARG A 381 -6.37 -12.88 3.31
N VAL A 382 -5.60 -11.79 3.20
CA VAL A 382 -6.08 -10.55 2.59
C VAL A 382 -6.44 -10.79 1.11
N LEU A 383 -5.60 -11.51 0.37
CA LEU A 383 -5.92 -11.88 -1.02
C LEU A 383 -7.14 -12.81 -1.11
N ASP A 384 -7.31 -13.75 -0.18
CA ASP A 384 -8.49 -14.62 -0.11
C ASP A 384 -9.78 -13.82 -0.06
N VAL A 385 -9.86 -12.83 0.82
CA VAL A 385 -11.07 -12.01 0.97
C VAL A 385 -11.31 -11.11 -0.23
N LEU A 386 -10.24 -10.57 -0.84
CA LEU A 386 -10.36 -9.79 -2.06
C LEU A 386 -10.92 -10.63 -3.21
N PHE A 387 -10.34 -11.81 -3.50
CA PHE A 387 -10.84 -12.68 -4.56
C PHE A 387 -12.27 -13.15 -4.31
N ARG A 388 -12.63 -13.41 -3.05
CA ARG A 388 -13.97 -13.89 -2.70
C ARG A 388 -15.06 -12.82 -2.83
N PHE A 389 -14.74 -11.56 -2.54
CA PHE A 389 -15.77 -10.52 -2.37
C PHE A 389 -15.67 -9.36 -3.34
N ALA A 390 -14.50 -9.03 -3.90
CA ALA A 390 -14.29 -7.80 -4.69
C ALA A 390 -15.26 -7.67 -5.88
N SER A 391 -15.59 -8.77 -6.55
CA SER A 391 -16.54 -8.80 -7.68
C SER A 391 -17.94 -8.28 -7.33
N THR A 392 -18.33 -8.33 -6.05
CA THR A 392 -19.64 -7.88 -5.57
C THR A 392 -19.65 -6.42 -5.12
N LEU A 393 -18.47 -5.81 -4.93
CA LEU A 393 -18.31 -4.49 -4.34
C LEU A 393 -18.32 -3.39 -5.41
N PRO A 394 -18.78 -2.17 -5.07
CA PRO A 394 -18.71 -0.99 -5.94
C PRO A 394 -17.33 -0.31 -5.92
N ILE A 395 -16.27 -1.04 -5.55
CA ILE A 395 -14.89 -0.53 -5.47
C ILE A 395 -13.93 -1.51 -6.15
N LYS A 396 -12.78 -1.00 -6.59
CA LYS A 396 -11.69 -1.77 -7.18
C LYS A 396 -10.46 -1.76 -6.28
N PHE A 397 -9.59 -2.74 -6.46
CA PHE A 397 -8.36 -2.91 -5.69
C PHE A 397 -7.16 -2.95 -6.62
N PHE A 398 -6.25 -1.99 -6.46
CA PHE A 398 -4.94 -2.01 -7.07
C PHE A 398 -3.95 -2.55 -6.05
N VAL A 399 -3.35 -3.70 -6.34
CA VAL A 399 -2.42 -4.39 -5.43
C VAL A 399 -1.06 -4.49 -6.10
N THR A 400 0.01 -4.19 -5.37
CA THR A 400 1.38 -4.45 -5.84
C THR A 400 2.05 -5.49 -4.94
N SER A 401 2.85 -6.37 -5.54
CA SER A 401 3.74 -7.25 -4.78
C SER A 401 4.89 -7.77 -5.63
N ARG A 402 5.90 -8.36 -4.97
CA ARG A 402 6.83 -9.30 -5.61
C ARG A 402 6.13 -10.65 -5.86
N PRO A 403 6.64 -11.48 -6.80
CA PRO A 403 6.12 -12.82 -7.05
C PRO A 403 6.65 -13.81 -6.01
N GLU A 404 6.48 -13.53 -4.72
CA GLU A 404 6.80 -14.50 -3.66
C GLU A 404 5.94 -15.77 -3.81
N PRO A 405 6.47 -16.97 -3.52
CA PRO A 405 5.80 -18.23 -3.87
C PRO A 405 4.33 -18.31 -3.43
N GLU A 406 4.04 -17.93 -2.18
CA GLU A 406 2.69 -17.99 -1.61
C GLU A 406 1.73 -16.97 -2.25
N ILE A 407 2.19 -15.73 -2.43
CA ILE A 407 1.41 -14.65 -3.07
C ILE A 407 1.18 -14.99 -4.54
N HIS A 408 2.22 -15.36 -5.28
CA HIS A 408 2.14 -15.70 -6.69
C HIS A 408 1.24 -16.91 -6.93
N LYS A 409 1.38 -17.99 -6.15
CA LYS A 409 0.49 -19.16 -6.22
C LYS A 409 -0.97 -18.76 -6.01
N LYS A 410 -1.23 -17.86 -5.07
CA LYS A 410 -2.60 -17.39 -4.83
C LYS A 410 -3.13 -16.52 -5.96
N MET A 411 -2.32 -15.58 -6.42
CA MET A 411 -2.57 -14.69 -7.54
C MET A 411 -2.58 -15.38 -8.91
N THR A 412 -2.33 -16.69 -9.00
CA THR A 412 -2.43 -17.47 -10.24
C THR A 412 -3.47 -18.60 -10.20
N SER A 413 -3.84 -19.09 -9.02
CA SER A 413 -4.75 -20.23 -8.84
C SER A 413 -6.25 -19.91 -8.85
N GLN A 414 -6.64 -18.66 -8.58
CA GLN A 414 -8.05 -18.21 -8.59
C GLN A 414 -8.50 -17.79 -10.00
N ASP A 415 -9.82 -17.74 -10.24
CA ASP A 415 -10.46 -17.42 -11.52
C ASP A 415 -9.84 -16.20 -12.21
N GLN A 416 -9.36 -16.39 -13.44
CA GLN A 416 -8.64 -15.37 -14.21
C GLN A 416 -9.54 -14.17 -14.55
N ASN A 417 -10.86 -14.38 -14.64
CA ASN A 417 -11.81 -13.34 -15.05
C ASN A 417 -12.06 -12.26 -13.99
N ALA A 418 -11.59 -12.45 -12.75
CA ALA A 418 -11.79 -11.49 -11.65
C ALA A 418 -10.64 -10.48 -11.51
N ARG A 419 -9.54 -10.64 -12.25
CA ARG A 419 -8.32 -9.83 -12.09
C ARG A 419 -7.61 -9.52 -13.41
N LEU A 420 -7.00 -8.35 -13.46
CA LEU A 420 -5.99 -8.01 -14.46
C LEU A 420 -4.60 -8.18 -13.83
N ILE A 421 -3.66 -8.79 -14.56
CA ILE A 421 -2.27 -8.92 -14.12
C ILE A 421 -1.38 -8.15 -15.09
N MET A 422 -0.57 -7.24 -14.55
CA MET A 422 0.51 -6.60 -15.28
C MET A 422 1.83 -6.98 -14.66
N ARG A 423 2.68 -7.64 -15.44
CA ARG A 423 4.03 -8.01 -15.03
C ARG A 423 5.03 -6.98 -15.56
N LEU A 424 5.67 -6.25 -14.67
CA LEU A 424 6.67 -5.24 -15.04
C LEU A 424 7.90 -5.83 -15.74
N HIS A 425 8.17 -7.13 -15.54
CA HIS A 425 9.27 -7.83 -16.21
C HIS A 425 8.94 -8.27 -17.64
N ASP A 426 7.66 -8.22 -18.04
CA ASP A 426 7.20 -8.51 -19.41
C ASP A 426 7.23 -7.24 -20.30
N ILE A 427 7.51 -6.07 -19.71
CA ILE A 427 7.69 -4.82 -20.46
C ILE A 427 8.97 -4.90 -21.28
N GLU A 428 8.90 -4.41 -22.51
CA GLU A 428 10.03 -4.36 -23.42
C GLU A 428 11.22 -3.63 -22.77
N GLN A 429 12.38 -4.29 -22.74
CA GLN A 429 13.58 -3.79 -22.08
C GLN A 429 14.04 -2.44 -22.65
N SER A 430 13.85 -2.22 -23.96
CA SER A 430 14.16 -0.94 -24.63
C SER A 430 13.37 0.24 -24.04
N LEU A 431 12.09 0.04 -23.71
CA LEU A 431 11.23 1.07 -23.10
C LEU A 431 11.66 1.37 -21.67
N VAL A 432 11.98 0.33 -20.90
CA VAL A 432 12.46 0.51 -19.52
C VAL A 432 13.81 1.22 -19.49
N GLN A 433 14.71 0.89 -20.41
CA GLN A 433 16.00 1.59 -20.54
C GLN A 433 15.84 3.06 -20.93
N ALA A 434 14.94 3.37 -21.87
CA ALA A 434 14.65 4.76 -22.24
C ALA A 434 14.09 5.56 -21.04
N ASP A 435 13.20 4.96 -20.25
CA ASP A 435 12.69 5.59 -19.02
C ASP A 435 13.80 5.80 -17.97
N ILE A 436 14.73 4.85 -17.83
CA ILE A 436 15.87 4.96 -16.92
C ILE A 436 16.84 6.05 -17.40
N GLU A 437 17.12 6.15 -18.69
CA GLU A 437 17.96 7.23 -19.24
C GLU A 437 17.34 8.60 -18.94
N LEU A 438 16.02 8.73 -19.11
CA LEU A 438 15.30 9.96 -18.80
C LEU A 438 15.38 10.30 -17.31
N TYR A 439 15.19 9.29 -16.45
CA TYR A 439 15.37 9.43 -15.00
C TYR A 439 16.77 9.91 -14.63
N LEU A 440 17.81 9.25 -15.14
CA LEU A 440 19.21 9.59 -14.87
C LEU A 440 19.54 11.00 -15.35
N ARG A 441 19.03 11.38 -16.52
CA ARG A 441 19.21 12.72 -17.08
C ARG A 441 18.62 13.79 -16.17
N GLU A 442 17.41 13.59 -15.65
CA GLU A 442 16.74 14.55 -14.77
C GLU A 442 17.45 14.68 -13.41
N GLU A 443 17.86 13.56 -12.83
CA GLU A 443 18.50 13.55 -11.52
C GLU A 443 19.94 14.08 -11.53
N LEU A 444 20.66 13.87 -12.62
CA LEU A 444 22.06 14.28 -12.76
C LEU A 444 22.20 15.53 -13.65
N LEU A 445 21.14 16.34 -13.79
CA LEU A 445 21.17 17.57 -14.61
C LEU A 445 22.31 18.53 -14.22
N ALA A 446 22.68 18.57 -12.94
CA ALA A 446 23.75 19.43 -12.43
C ALA A 446 25.14 18.96 -12.89
N MET A 447 25.31 17.68 -13.17
CA MET A 447 26.54 17.11 -13.72
C MET A 447 26.44 17.17 -15.25
N SER A 448 27.39 17.84 -15.91
CA SER A 448 27.40 17.97 -17.38
C SER A 448 27.78 16.66 -18.07
N LEU A 449 26.96 15.61 -17.91
CA LEU A 449 27.19 14.27 -18.41
C LEU A 449 27.07 14.21 -19.94
N SER A 450 28.00 13.49 -20.58
CA SER A 450 27.87 13.17 -21.99
C SER A 450 26.71 12.19 -22.23
N SER A 451 26.11 12.25 -23.42
CA SER A 451 25.07 11.29 -23.83
C SER A 451 25.56 9.84 -23.81
N THR A 452 26.86 9.61 -23.99
CA THR A 452 27.51 8.30 -23.89
C THR A 452 27.56 7.79 -22.46
N GLN A 453 27.94 8.62 -21.49
CA GLN A 453 27.98 8.22 -20.07
C GLN A 453 26.58 7.92 -19.53
N LEU A 454 25.57 8.72 -19.91
CA LEU A 454 24.18 8.46 -19.52
C LEU A 454 23.68 7.12 -20.05
N LYS A 455 23.99 6.79 -21.31
CA LYS A 455 23.63 5.50 -21.91
C LYS A 455 24.32 4.34 -21.21
N GLN A 456 25.61 4.45 -20.91
CA GLN A 456 26.35 3.42 -20.17
C GLN A 456 25.76 3.19 -18.77
N LEU A 457 25.40 4.26 -18.04
CA LEU A 457 24.72 4.12 -16.75
C LEU A 457 23.33 3.46 -16.88
N ALA A 458 22.58 3.80 -17.92
CA ALA A 458 21.29 3.16 -18.20
C ALA A 458 21.43 1.67 -18.57
N GLU A 459 22.48 1.33 -19.33
CA GLU A 459 22.84 -0.06 -19.67
C GLU A 459 23.22 -0.85 -18.40
N LEU A 460 24.04 -0.28 -17.52
CA LEU A 460 24.41 -0.87 -16.23
C LEU A 460 23.18 -1.09 -15.33
N ALA A 461 22.27 -0.12 -15.29
CA ALA A 461 21.01 -0.25 -14.55
C ALA A 461 20.09 -1.35 -15.09
N GLY A 462 20.25 -1.73 -16.37
CA GLY A 462 19.44 -2.74 -17.02
C GLY A 462 17.95 -2.38 -16.97
N ASN A 463 17.17 -3.13 -16.19
CA ASN A 463 15.73 -2.89 -16.00
C ASN A 463 15.36 -2.44 -14.57
N LEU A 464 16.35 -2.06 -13.76
CA LEU A 464 16.20 -1.82 -12.33
C LEU A 464 16.32 -0.31 -12.02
N PHE A 465 15.18 0.34 -11.79
CA PHE A 465 15.15 1.73 -11.31
C PHE A 465 15.88 1.92 -9.98
N ILE A 466 15.87 0.90 -9.11
CA ILE A 466 16.65 0.95 -7.86
C ILE A 466 18.15 1.09 -8.11
N PHE A 467 18.68 0.48 -9.17
CA PHE A 467 20.08 0.64 -9.53
C PHE A 467 20.34 2.10 -9.89
N ALA A 468 19.55 2.65 -10.83
CA ALA A 468 19.70 4.03 -11.27
C ALA A 468 19.59 5.02 -10.09
N ALA A 469 18.58 4.86 -9.23
CA ALA A 469 18.39 5.71 -8.06
C ALA A 469 19.54 5.60 -7.04
N THR A 470 20.06 4.39 -6.81
CA THR A 470 21.17 4.16 -5.88
C THR A 470 22.49 4.67 -6.48
N ALA A 471 22.69 4.55 -7.79
CA ALA A 471 23.83 5.09 -8.52
C ALA A 471 23.84 6.62 -8.48
N VAL A 472 22.70 7.28 -8.70
CA VAL A 472 22.56 8.74 -8.54
C VAL A 472 23.00 9.18 -7.15
N ARG A 473 22.50 8.54 -6.09
CA ARG A 473 22.86 8.87 -4.70
C ARG A 473 24.33 8.61 -4.38
N TYR A 474 24.94 7.64 -5.04
CA TYR A 474 26.37 7.39 -4.91
C TYR A 474 27.18 8.47 -5.63
N ILE A 475 26.84 8.79 -6.88
CA ILE A 475 27.58 9.71 -7.74
C ILE A 475 27.44 11.15 -7.27
N SER A 476 26.22 11.59 -6.96
CA SER A 476 25.89 12.96 -6.56
C SER A 476 25.20 12.96 -5.18
N PRO A 477 25.96 12.76 -4.09
CA PRO A 477 25.46 12.93 -2.73
C PRO A 477 25.33 14.42 -2.39
N ASP A 478 24.52 14.75 -1.38
CA ASP A 478 24.38 16.10 -0.81
C ASP A 478 25.61 16.49 0.06
N ASP A 479 26.83 16.28 -0.46
CA ASP A 479 28.10 16.56 0.21
C ASP A 479 29.14 16.98 -0.83
N ASP A 480 29.39 18.30 -0.90
CA ASP A 480 30.30 18.94 -1.86
C ASP A 480 31.78 18.51 -1.71
N THR A 481 32.13 17.76 -0.65
CA THR A 481 33.49 17.24 -0.46
C THR A 481 33.77 15.99 -1.27
N ILE A 482 32.75 15.44 -1.92
CA ILE A 482 32.83 14.19 -2.69
C ILE A 482 33.06 14.51 -4.17
N ASP A 483 34.11 13.90 -4.73
CA ASP A 483 34.38 13.96 -6.16
C ASP A 483 33.35 13.11 -6.94
N SER A 484 32.38 13.81 -7.53
CA SER A 484 31.28 13.17 -8.27
C SER A 484 31.76 12.58 -9.61
N ASP A 485 32.81 13.15 -10.21
CA ASP A 485 33.38 12.66 -11.47
C ASP A 485 34.16 11.35 -11.23
N GLU A 486 34.96 11.27 -10.16
CA GLU A 486 35.66 10.04 -9.77
C GLU A 486 34.66 8.90 -9.46
N ARG A 487 33.54 9.21 -8.79
CA ARG A 487 32.49 8.22 -8.50
C ARG A 487 31.75 7.76 -9.75
N LEU A 488 31.52 8.65 -10.70
CA LEU A 488 30.97 8.30 -12.00
C LEU A 488 31.91 7.36 -12.76
N GLU A 489 33.20 7.67 -12.82
CA GLU A 489 34.21 6.81 -13.46
C GLU A 489 34.30 5.44 -12.78
N THR A 490 34.25 5.41 -11.45
CA THR A 490 34.20 4.17 -10.67
C THR A 490 32.98 3.33 -11.03
N MET A 491 31.81 3.95 -11.24
CA MET A 491 30.59 3.25 -11.64
C MET A 491 30.67 2.72 -13.08
N LEU A 492 31.25 3.50 -13.99
CA LEU A 492 31.35 3.17 -15.41
C LEU A 492 32.44 2.12 -15.71
N SER A 493 33.44 1.99 -14.85
CA SER A 493 34.52 1.00 -14.96
C SER A 493 34.11 -0.41 -14.50
N VAL A 494 32.90 -0.57 -13.98
CA VAL A 494 32.28 -1.85 -13.62
C VAL A 494 31.91 -2.61 -14.90
N ASP A 495 32.84 -3.40 -15.41
CA ASP A 495 32.78 -4.08 -16.72
C ASP A 495 31.52 -4.96 -16.90
N ALA A 496 30.79 -4.76 -18.01
CA ALA A 496 29.51 -5.39 -18.36
C ALA A 496 29.64 -6.85 -18.83
N LYS A 497 30.12 -7.75 -17.96
CA LYS A 497 30.39 -9.17 -18.29
C LYS A 497 29.57 -10.20 -17.53
N SER A 498 28.40 -9.87 -16.99
CA SER A 498 27.53 -10.90 -16.42
C SER A 498 26.07 -10.85 -16.87
N ASP A 499 25.65 -11.93 -17.53
CA ASP A 499 24.35 -12.11 -18.19
C ASP A 499 23.14 -12.29 -17.22
N LYS A 500 23.24 -11.85 -15.96
CA LYS A 500 22.19 -12.05 -14.95
C LYS A 500 21.71 -10.73 -14.34
N LYS A 501 20.42 -10.43 -14.55
CA LYS A 501 19.72 -9.22 -14.05
C LYS A 501 19.87 -8.96 -12.53
N PHE A 502 20.09 -10.00 -11.71
CA PHE A 502 20.30 -9.86 -10.26
C PHE A 502 21.75 -9.56 -9.88
N GLU A 503 22.72 -9.81 -10.76
CA GLU A 503 24.11 -9.47 -10.48
C GLU A 503 24.35 -7.97 -10.57
N HIS A 504 23.65 -7.25 -11.44
CA HIS A 504 23.88 -5.80 -11.60
C HIS A 504 23.61 -5.01 -10.31
N ILE A 505 22.51 -5.30 -9.58
CA ILE A 505 22.26 -4.65 -8.29
C ILE A 505 23.25 -5.13 -7.20
N ASN A 506 23.68 -6.39 -7.26
CA ASN A 506 24.70 -6.92 -6.34
C ASN A 506 26.04 -6.24 -6.55
N VAL A 507 26.41 -6.03 -7.81
CA VAL A 507 27.61 -5.33 -8.24
C VAL A 507 27.55 -3.88 -7.77
N LEU A 508 26.41 -3.20 -7.90
CA LEU A 508 26.26 -1.85 -7.34
C LEU A 508 26.47 -1.81 -5.83
N TYR A 509 25.81 -2.71 -5.09
CA TYR A 509 26.00 -2.80 -3.64
C TYR A 509 27.44 -3.14 -3.28
N PHE A 510 28.06 -4.07 -4.00
CA PHE A 510 29.47 -4.41 -3.84
C PHE A 510 30.36 -3.20 -4.08
N THR A 511 30.18 -2.45 -5.17
CA THR A 511 30.99 -1.26 -5.50
C THR A 511 30.86 -0.20 -4.40
N ILE A 512 29.64 0.07 -3.93
CA ILE A 512 29.38 1.02 -2.84
C ILE A 512 30.03 0.56 -1.54
N LEU A 513 29.83 -0.70 -1.16
CA LEU A 513 30.39 -1.26 0.07
C LEU A 513 31.92 -1.35 0.01
N ASN A 514 32.48 -1.70 -1.14
CA ASN A 514 33.91 -1.76 -1.36
C ASN A 514 34.54 -0.36 -1.22
N ALA A 515 33.94 0.67 -1.83
CA ALA A 515 34.38 2.05 -1.66
C ALA A 515 34.24 2.52 -0.19
N ALA A 516 33.19 2.12 0.51
CA ALA A 516 32.92 2.54 1.89
C ALA A 516 33.71 1.77 2.96
N ILE A 517 34.07 0.51 2.72
CA ILE A 517 34.62 -0.41 3.74
C ILE A 517 36.09 -0.73 3.47
N ASN A 518 36.51 -0.80 2.19
CA ASN A 518 37.89 -1.11 1.79
C ASN A 518 38.68 0.13 1.36
N ASP A 519 38.31 1.32 1.87
CA ASP A 519 39.09 2.54 1.69
C ASP A 519 40.50 2.33 2.28
N PRO A 520 41.59 2.45 1.48
CA PRO A 520 42.96 2.26 1.94
C PRO A 520 43.39 3.18 3.08
N LYS A 521 42.65 4.28 3.32
CA LYS A 521 42.89 5.21 4.42
C LYS A 521 42.34 4.73 5.76
N LEU A 522 41.53 3.67 5.80
CA LEU A 522 40.94 3.15 7.02
C LEU A 522 41.85 2.19 7.76
N GLU A 523 41.93 2.37 9.07
CA GLU A 523 42.53 1.38 9.95
C GLU A 523 41.60 0.16 10.11
N PRO A 524 42.12 -1.06 10.35
CA PRO A 524 41.31 -2.27 10.49
C PRO A 524 40.16 -2.14 11.52
N LYS A 525 40.42 -1.46 12.64
CA LYS A 525 39.39 -1.22 13.67
C LYS A 525 38.27 -0.29 13.21
N GLU A 526 38.55 0.62 12.28
CA GLU A 526 37.54 1.52 11.72
C GLU A 526 36.68 0.78 10.70
N ARG A 527 37.30 -0.09 9.91
CA ARG A 527 36.61 -1.01 9.01
C ARG A 527 35.65 -1.92 9.77
N ASP A 528 36.13 -2.61 10.81
CA ASP A 528 35.29 -3.48 11.65
C ASP A 528 34.12 -2.71 12.28
N ARG A 529 34.37 -1.47 12.70
CA ARG A 529 33.33 -0.59 13.24
C ARG A 529 32.28 -0.25 12.20
N ARG A 530 32.66 0.04 10.96
CA ARG A 530 31.71 0.32 9.87
C ARG A 530 30.83 -0.89 9.58
N LEU A 531 31.42 -2.09 9.51
CA LEU A 531 30.68 -3.34 9.34
C LEU A 531 29.71 -3.59 10.50
N LEU A 532 30.17 -3.42 11.75
CA LEU A 532 29.34 -3.58 12.93
C LEU A 532 28.11 -2.64 12.90
N VAL A 533 28.32 -1.37 12.56
CA VAL A 533 27.23 -0.38 12.45
C VAL A 533 26.27 -0.75 11.32
N LEU A 534 26.80 -1.16 10.16
CA LEU A 534 26.01 -1.58 9.01
C LEU A 534 25.13 -2.80 9.35
N TRP A 535 25.70 -3.85 9.92
CA TRP A 535 24.98 -5.05 10.32
C TRP A 535 23.91 -4.76 11.39
N THR A 536 24.23 -3.88 12.34
CA THR A 536 23.27 -3.43 13.36
C THR A 536 22.09 -2.67 12.74
N ALA A 537 22.36 -1.81 11.75
CA ALA A 537 21.31 -1.05 11.06
C ALA A 537 20.41 -1.98 10.22
N VAL A 538 20.99 -2.99 9.58
CA VAL A 538 20.26 -3.97 8.75
C VAL A 538 19.44 -4.93 9.61
N CYS A 539 19.94 -5.34 10.78
CA CYS A 539 19.23 -6.24 11.70
C CYS A 539 18.19 -5.53 12.59
N ALA A 540 18.18 -4.19 12.64
CA ALA A 540 17.22 -3.45 13.44
C ALA A 540 15.77 -3.76 13.02
N ARG A 541 14.89 -4.00 14.02
CA ARG A 541 13.50 -4.43 13.78
C ARG A 541 12.54 -3.29 13.46
N GLU A 542 12.99 -2.05 13.56
CA GLU A 542 12.27 -0.83 13.15
C GLU A 542 13.29 0.27 12.81
N GLN A 543 12.84 1.40 12.27
CA GLN A 543 13.72 2.58 12.15
C GLN A 543 14.17 3.03 13.54
N VAL A 544 15.47 3.08 13.77
CA VAL A 544 16.07 3.43 15.06
C VAL A 544 16.82 4.74 14.97
N SER A 545 16.86 5.53 16.05
CA SER A 545 17.67 6.74 16.06
C SER A 545 19.16 6.38 16.05
N VAL A 546 20.02 7.31 15.65
CA VAL A 546 21.49 7.16 15.72
C VAL A 546 21.94 6.78 17.14
N GLU A 547 21.32 7.35 18.18
CA GLU A 547 21.61 7.02 19.58
C GLU A 547 21.20 5.59 19.93
N THR A 548 20.02 5.16 19.46
CA THR A 548 19.56 3.78 19.65
C THR A 548 20.46 2.80 18.93
N LEU A 549 20.85 3.11 17.69
CA LEU A 549 21.79 2.31 16.91
C LEU A 549 23.16 2.24 17.58
N ALA A 550 23.62 3.34 18.18
CA ALA A 550 24.87 3.38 18.94
C ALA A 550 24.81 2.53 20.21
N ALA A 551 23.70 2.59 20.96
CA ALA A 551 23.48 1.73 22.12
C ALA A 551 23.47 0.25 21.73
N LEU A 552 22.80 -0.10 20.63
CA LEU A 552 22.75 -1.46 20.09
C LEU A 552 24.11 -1.92 19.57
N ALA A 553 24.87 -1.07 18.86
CA ALA A 553 26.22 -1.40 18.41
C ALA A 553 27.27 -1.40 19.54
N GLY A 554 26.95 -0.86 20.72
CA GLY A 554 27.92 -0.70 21.82
C GLY A 554 28.96 0.38 21.55
N LEU A 555 28.60 1.41 20.78
CA LEU A 555 29.50 2.47 20.33
C LEU A 555 29.01 3.86 20.79
N LYS A 556 29.88 4.87 20.63
CA LYS A 556 29.48 6.28 20.79
C LYS A 556 28.76 6.77 19.53
N SER A 557 27.74 7.61 19.69
CA SER A 557 26.95 8.16 18.57
C SER A 557 27.81 8.85 17.49
N SER A 558 28.87 9.56 17.89
CA SER A 558 29.80 10.21 16.94
C SER A 558 30.51 9.21 16.02
N LEU A 559 30.87 8.04 16.54
CA LEU A 559 31.51 6.98 15.77
C LEU A 559 30.51 6.29 14.83
N VAL A 560 29.26 6.16 15.26
CA VAL A 560 28.18 5.62 14.41
C VAL A 560 27.87 6.57 13.26
N LEU A 561 27.76 7.88 13.51
CA LEU A 561 27.56 8.87 12.45
C LEU A 561 28.68 8.83 11.41
N GLY A 562 29.94 8.81 11.85
CA GLY A 562 31.09 8.70 10.94
C GLY A 562 31.11 7.38 10.16
N ALA A 563 30.58 6.29 10.72
CA ALA A 563 30.45 5.02 10.02
C ALA A 563 29.29 4.99 9.01
N LEU A 564 28.20 5.70 9.28
CA LEU A 564 27.03 5.77 8.41
C LEU A 564 27.19 6.72 7.22
N GLN A 565 27.99 7.78 7.36
CA GLN A 565 28.18 8.80 6.31
C GLN A 565 28.56 8.23 4.93
N PRO A 566 29.58 7.35 4.80
CA PRO A 566 29.92 6.76 3.50
C PRO A 566 28.89 5.75 2.98
N LEU A 567 27.93 5.33 3.81
CA LEU A 567 26.89 4.34 3.50
C LEU A 567 25.54 5.00 3.16
N ARG A 568 25.47 6.33 3.06
CA ARG A 568 24.22 7.08 2.79
C ARG A 568 23.54 6.77 1.45
N SER A 569 24.26 6.15 0.51
CA SER A 569 23.69 5.68 -0.76
C SER A 569 22.79 4.44 -0.60
N VAL A 570 22.99 3.65 0.48
CA VAL A 570 22.23 2.43 0.79
C VAL A 570 21.44 2.52 2.10
N LEU A 571 21.84 3.41 3.00
CA LEU A 571 21.17 3.75 4.25
C LEU A 571 20.64 5.18 4.21
N HIS A 572 19.47 5.42 4.78
CA HIS A 572 18.92 6.75 4.95
C HIS A 572 18.99 7.18 6.42
N ILE A 573 19.42 8.41 6.63
CA ILE A 573 19.45 9.08 7.94
C ILE A 573 18.54 10.30 7.83
N SER A 574 17.41 10.29 8.53
CA SER A 574 16.47 11.41 8.49
C SER A 574 17.02 12.64 9.21
N GLU A 575 16.95 13.80 8.57
CA GLU A 575 17.45 15.07 9.12
C GLU A 575 16.63 15.57 10.32
N HIS A 576 15.34 15.23 10.39
CA HIS A 576 14.43 15.76 11.42
C HIS A 576 14.47 14.99 12.73
N ASN A 577 14.73 13.69 12.69
CA ASN A 577 14.61 12.81 13.87
C ASN A 577 15.80 11.85 14.02
N SER A 578 16.81 11.97 13.16
CA SER A 578 18.02 11.15 13.14
C SER A 578 17.73 9.65 13.10
N LEU A 579 16.61 9.24 12.51
CA LEU A 579 16.26 7.83 12.31
C LEU A 579 17.05 7.25 11.14
N VAL A 580 17.61 6.06 11.38
CA VAL A 580 18.38 5.26 10.42
C VAL A 580 17.49 4.16 9.87
N SER A 581 17.52 3.97 8.56
CA SER A 581 16.76 2.93 7.87
C SER A 581 17.47 2.50 6.59
N THR A 582 17.21 1.29 6.10
CA THR A 582 17.67 0.89 4.76
C THR A 582 16.84 1.55 3.69
N LEU A 583 17.46 2.06 2.63
CA LEU A 583 16.76 2.80 1.58
C LEU A 583 15.80 1.94 0.74
N HIS A 584 16.08 0.64 0.62
CA HIS A 584 15.24 -0.27 -0.13
C HIS A 584 15.33 -1.69 0.43
N ALA A 585 14.21 -2.41 0.39
CA ALA A 585 14.11 -3.77 0.94
C ALA A 585 15.06 -4.78 0.28
N SER A 586 15.55 -4.55 -0.94
CA SER A 586 16.55 -5.43 -1.58
C SER A 586 17.95 -5.35 -0.97
N PHE A 587 18.26 -4.33 -0.17
CA PHE A 587 19.58 -4.21 0.44
C PHE A 587 19.75 -5.17 1.62
N PRO A 588 18.83 -5.25 2.61
CA PRO A 588 18.83 -6.36 3.56
C PRO A 588 18.86 -7.74 2.89
N ASP A 589 18.06 -7.95 1.84
CA ASP A 589 18.03 -9.22 1.08
C ASP A 589 19.41 -9.55 0.44
N TYR A 590 20.23 -8.55 0.12
CA TYR A 590 21.60 -8.72 -0.34
C TYR A 590 22.56 -9.02 0.82
N MET A 591 22.44 -8.28 1.92
CA MET A 591 23.33 -8.39 3.08
C MET A 591 23.21 -9.74 3.80
N PHE A 592 22.03 -10.36 3.82
CA PHE A 592 21.82 -11.67 4.46
C PHE A 592 22.14 -12.87 3.57
N ASP A 593 22.40 -12.64 2.28
CA ASP A 593 22.80 -13.68 1.33
C ASP A 593 24.31 -13.65 1.12
N ARG A 594 25.01 -14.62 1.72
CA ARG A 594 26.47 -14.70 1.70
C ARG A 594 27.04 -14.96 0.30
N ASP A 595 26.29 -15.67 -0.55
CA ASP A 595 26.72 -15.95 -1.92
C ASP A 595 26.72 -14.66 -2.77
N ARG A 596 25.89 -13.68 -2.40
CA ARG A 596 25.79 -12.38 -3.07
C ARG A 596 26.70 -11.31 -2.47
N SER A 597 26.81 -11.26 -1.14
CA SER A 597 27.49 -10.19 -0.41
C SER A 597 28.96 -10.44 -0.09
N GLY A 598 29.41 -11.70 -0.20
CA GLY A 598 30.81 -12.07 0.04
C GLY A 598 31.29 -11.62 1.42
N ASP A 599 32.41 -10.90 1.45
CA ASP A 599 33.07 -10.45 2.69
C ASP A 599 32.30 -9.36 3.45
N PHE A 600 31.30 -8.73 2.83
CA PHE A 600 30.47 -7.71 3.49
C PHE A 600 29.23 -8.31 4.17
N GLY A 601 28.93 -9.59 3.89
CA GLY A 601 27.71 -10.26 4.34
C GLY A 601 27.52 -10.25 5.84
N CYS A 602 26.25 -10.10 6.25
CA CYS A 602 25.82 -10.20 7.63
C CYS A 602 25.31 -11.62 7.89
N ASP A 603 25.98 -12.35 8.78
CA ASP A 603 25.41 -13.58 9.32
C ASP A 603 24.25 -13.21 10.26
N GLU A 604 23.02 -13.31 9.77
CA GLU A 604 21.82 -12.86 10.49
C GLU A 604 21.73 -13.52 11.88
N LYS A 605 22.04 -14.81 11.97
CA LYS A 605 21.99 -15.56 13.23
C LYS A 605 22.99 -15.01 14.24
N THR A 606 24.25 -14.90 13.85
CA THR A 606 25.36 -14.46 14.70
C THR A 606 25.17 -13.00 15.12
N HIS A 607 24.75 -12.14 14.20
CA HIS A 607 24.51 -10.73 14.54
C HIS A 607 23.28 -10.56 15.43
N ASN A 608 22.22 -11.37 15.25
CA ASN A 608 21.09 -11.34 16.18
C ASN A 608 21.46 -11.84 17.58
N GLN A 609 22.39 -12.78 17.74
CA GLN A 609 22.94 -13.15 19.06
C GLN A 609 23.60 -11.95 19.73
N PHE A 610 24.41 -11.19 18.99
CA PHE A 610 25.00 -9.94 19.46
C PHE A 610 23.89 -8.95 19.87
N MET A 611 22.88 -8.74 19.03
CA MET A 611 21.76 -7.82 19.32
C MET A 611 20.98 -8.21 20.59
N VAL A 612 20.76 -9.51 20.83
CA VAL A 612 20.13 -10.02 22.07
C VAL A 612 20.96 -9.63 23.30
N GLY A 613 22.27 -9.89 23.27
CA GLY A 613 23.17 -9.52 24.37
C GLY A 613 23.13 -8.02 24.65
N ARG A 614 23.18 -7.19 23.61
CA ARG A 614 23.09 -5.74 23.71
C ARG A 614 21.74 -5.28 24.28
N CYS A 615 20.63 -5.91 23.90
CA CYS A 615 19.32 -5.62 24.48
C CYS A 615 19.29 -5.93 25.99
N PHE A 616 19.83 -7.07 26.40
CA PHE A 616 19.91 -7.42 27.83
C PHE A 616 20.83 -6.49 28.61
N GLU A 617 21.96 -6.04 28.05
CA GLU A 617 22.83 -5.06 28.70
C GLU A 617 22.13 -3.70 28.89
N ILE A 618 21.43 -3.20 27.87
CA ILE A 618 20.64 -1.97 27.96
C ILE A 618 19.58 -2.10 29.05
N MET A 619 18.82 -3.19 29.04
CA MET A 619 17.80 -3.46 30.06
C MET A 619 18.42 -3.58 31.46
N LYS A 620 19.56 -4.25 31.60
CA LYS A 620 20.27 -4.40 32.89
C LYS A 620 20.74 -3.06 33.45
N GLY A 621 21.19 -2.14 32.59
CA GLY A 621 21.69 -0.82 32.97
C GLY A 621 20.60 0.22 33.24
N GLN A 622 19.45 0.13 32.56
CA GLN A 622 18.42 1.19 32.61
C GLN A 622 17.12 0.79 33.34
N LEU A 623 16.76 -0.50 33.39
CA LEU A 623 15.58 -0.94 34.14
C LEU A 623 15.79 -0.77 35.64
N LYS A 624 14.83 -0.12 36.29
CA LYS A 624 14.80 0.07 37.74
C LYS A 624 13.35 0.02 38.22
N PHE A 625 13.17 -0.34 39.49
CA PHE A 625 11.86 -0.27 40.15
C PHE A 625 11.32 1.15 40.10
N ASN A 626 10.04 1.29 39.75
CA ASN A 626 9.35 2.57 39.73
C ASN A 626 10.06 3.58 38.81
N ILE A 627 10.23 3.21 37.55
CA ILE A 627 11.08 3.92 36.59
C ILE A 627 10.66 5.39 36.40
N CYS A 628 9.36 5.67 36.52
CA CYS A 628 8.78 7.01 36.43
C CYS A 628 8.61 7.73 37.78
N ASN A 629 9.13 7.18 38.88
CA ASN A 629 9.00 7.71 40.24
C ASN A 629 7.54 8.07 40.59
N LEU A 630 6.63 7.13 40.35
CA LEU A 630 5.22 7.26 40.71
C LEU A 630 5.07 7.33 42.22
N GLU A 631 4.24 8.25 42.67
CA GLU A 631 4.03 8.57 44.09
C GLU A 631 3.25 7.47 44.82
N SER A 632 2.41 6.72 44.09
CA SER A 632 1.56 5.68 44.66
C SER A 632 1.14 4.67 43.61
N SER A 633 1.16 3.38 43.97
CA SER A 633 0.61 2.29 43.15
C SER A 633 -0.93 2.18 43.22
N PHE A 634 -1.58 3.01 44.05
CA PHE A 634 -3.05 3.04 44.18
C PHE A 634 -3.72 4.05 43.23
N LEU A 635 -2.94 4.92 42.58
CA LEU A 635 -3.45 5.83 41.56
C LEU A 635 -3.48 5.13 40.22
N ARG A 636 -4.58 5.28 39.49
CA ARG A 636 -4.63 4.89 38.07
C ARG A 636 -3.70 5.78 37.27
N ASP A 637 -3.06 5.24 36.24
CA ASP A 637 -2.15 5.96 35.34
C ASP A 637 -2.79 7.25 34.79
N GLU A 638 -4.08 7.20 34.45
CA GLU A 638 -4.87 8.36 33.98
C GLU A 638 -4.94 9.52 34.98
N ASN A 639 -4.81 9.22 36.28
CA ASN A 639 -4.88 10.17 37.37
C ASN A 639 -3.49 10.64 37.84
N VAL A 640 -2.40 10.17 37.23
CA VAL A 640 -1.04 10.58 37.58
C VAL A 640 -0.67 11.86 36.83
N PRO A 641 -0.43 12.99 37.53
CA PRO A 641 -0.09 14.25 36.88
C PRO A 641 1.22 14.18 36.08
N GLY A 642 1.16 14.55 34.81
CA GLY A 642 2.33 14.63 33.95
C GLY A 642 2.96 13.28 33.60
N LEU A 643 2.23 12.17 33.74
CA LEU A 643 2.76 10.82 33.50
C LEU A 643 3.41 10.67 32.13
N LYS A 644 2.78 11.19 31.06
CA LYS A 644 3.34 11.13 29.69
C LYS A 644 4.75 11.74 29.61
N THR A 645 4.93 12.93 30.20
CA THR A 645 6.23 13.60 30.24
C THR A 645 7.26 12.82 31.06
N ARG A 646 6.85 12.23 32.19
CA ARG A 646 7.75 11.36 32.99
C ARG A 646 8.17 10.12 32.22
N ILE A 647 7.25 9.50 31.47
CA ILE A 647 7.55 8.35 30.61
C ILE A 647 8.59 8.72 29.55
N GLU A 648 8.44 9.87 28.88
CA GLU A 648 9.39 10.33 27.86
C GLU A 648 10.78 10.65 28.43
N GLN A 649 10.83 11.15 29.67
CA GLN A 649 12.09 11.49 30.35
C GLN A 649 12.83 10.28 30.93
N ASN A 650 12.10 9.25 31.41
CA ASN A 650 12.69 8.12 32.12
C ASN A 650 12.84 6.85 31.25
N ILE A 651 12.07 6.73 30.18
CA ILE A 651 12.13 5.57 29.27
C ILE A 651 12.73 6.04 27.94
N SER A 652 14.04 5.84 27.82
CA SER A 652 14.82 6.14 26.61
C SER A 652 14.34 5.33 25.40
N ARG A 653 14.70 5.78 24.20
CA ARG A 653 14.30 5.10 22.94
C ARG A 653 14.99 3.74 22.83
N GLU A 654 16.25 3.67 23.23
CA GLU A 654 17.04 2.45 23.23
C GLU A 654 16.55 1.42 24.24
N LEU A 655 16.13 1.84 25.44
CA LEU A 655 15.50 0.94 26.40
C LEU A 655 14.18 0.41 25.87
N PHE A 656 13.36 1.30 25.30
CA PHE A 656 12.08 0.86 24.75
C PHE A 656 12.26 -0.14 23.59
N TYR A 657 13.22 0.12 22.69
CA TYR A 657 13.58 -0.83 21.65
C TYR A 657 14.00 -2.18 22.23
N ALA A 658 14.92 -2.18 23.20
CA ALA A 658 15.41 -3.40 23.83
C ALA A 658 14.27 -4.19 24.50
N CYS A 659 13.41 -3.51 25.27
CA CYS A 659 12.24 -4.13 25.91
C CYS A 659 11.25 -4.73 24.90
N ARG A 660 11.13 -4.13 23.71
CA ARG A 660 10.14 -4.53 22.71
C ARG A 660 10.62 -5.65 21.80
N TYR A 661 11.90 -5.65 21.40
CA TYR A 661 12.39 -6.49 20.30
C TYR A 661 13.42 -7.55 20.69
N TRP A 662 13.83 -7.65 21.97
CA TRP A 662 14.80 -8.67 22.39
C TRP A 662 14.35 -10.09 22.03
N THR A 663 13.04 -10.38 22.08
CA THR A 663 12.47 -11.69 21.72
C THR A 663 12.46 -11.96 20.23
N ASP A 664 12.29 -10.91 19.40
CA ASP A 664 12.37 -11.05 17.95
C ASP A 664 13.81 -11.32 17.51
N HIS A 665 14.79 -10.70 18.16
CA HIS A 665 16.20 -11.03 17.96
C HIS A 665 16.53 -12.44 18.47
N LEU A 666 15.96 -12.85 19.61
CA LEU A 666 16.15 -14.18 20.17
C LEU A 666 15.67 -15.29 19.22
N GLU A 667 14.50 -15.09 18.60
CA GLU A 667 13.92 -16.02 17.62
C GLU A 667 14.88 -16.26 16.42
N LEU A 668 15.61 -15.23 16.00
CA LEU A 668 16.55 -15.28 14.87
C LEU A 668 17.98 -15.71 15.28
N ALA A 669 18.34 -15.55 16.55
CA ALA A 669 19.69 -15.82 17.08
C ALA A 669 20.05 -17.32 17.13
N GLY A 670 19.07 -18.23 17.01
CA GLY A 670 19.24 -19.66 17.32
C GLY A 670 19.82 -19.90 18.72
N THR A 671 20.34 -21.10 18.99
CA THR A 671 20.63 -21.56 20.37
C THR A 671 22.08 -21.33 20.79
N LEU A 672 22.29 -20.64 21.93
CA LEU A 672 23.62 -20.36 22.50
C LEU A 672 23.57 -20.32 24.04
N ASN A 673 24.48 -21.02 24.71
CA ASN A 673 24.47 -21.17 26.18
C ASN A 673 24.63 -19.85 26.95
N GLU A 674 25.36 -18.87 26.40
CA GLU A 674 25.52 -17.56 27.06
C GLU A 674 24.20 -16.76 27.10
N ILE A 675 23.33 -16.97 26.11
CA ILE A 675 22.00 -16.35 26.04
C ILE A 675 21.06 -16.96 27.10
N HIS A 676 21.19 -18.26 27.39
CA HIS A 676 20.40 -18.90 28.47
C HIS A 676 20.66 -18.24 29.82
N LYS A 677 21.93 -18.00 30.16
CA LYS A 677 22.31 -17.39 31.43
C LYS A 677 21.81 -15.96 31.56
N THR A 678 21.90 -15.17 30.50
CA THR A 678 21.40 -13.77 30.49
C THR A 678 19.88 -13.72 30.54
N LEU A 679 19.18 -14.65 29.87
CA LEU A 679 17.74 -14.80 29.95
C LEU A 679 17.29 -15.19 31.36
N GLU A 680 17.97 -16.14 32.01
CA GLU A 680 17.66 -16.55 33.39
C GLU A 680 17.82 -15.38 34.38
N GLU A 681 18.91 -14.61 34.26
CA GLU A 681 19.12 -13.40 35.05
C GLU A 681 17.98 -12.40 34.85
N PHE A 682 17.63 -12.13 33.58
CA PHE A 682 16.54 -11.22 33.22
C PHE A 682 15.20 -11.66 33.83
N LEU A 683 14.81 -12.93 33.63
CA LEU A 683 13.55 -13.47 34.14
C LEU A 683 13.50 -13.43 35.68
N SER A 684 14.62 -13.66 36.34
CA SER A 684 14.69 -13.72 37.80
C SER A 684 14.74 -12.33 38.45
N GLN A 685 15.39 -11.35 37.83
CA GLN A 685 15.72 -10.07 38.48
C GLN A 685 15.13 -8.83 37.83
N ARG A 686 14.63 -8.92 36.59
CA ARG A 686 14.24 -7.75 35.77
C ARG A 686 12.86 -7.87 35.13
N LEU A 687 12.24 -9.05 35.13
CA LEU A 687 10.93 -9.30 34.53
C LEU A 687 9.87 -8.27 34.94
N LEU A 688 9.75 -7.99 36.25
CA LEU A 688 8.75 -7.05 36.75
C LEU A 688 9.01 -5.59 36.30
N PHE A 689 10.27 -5.18 36.23
CA PHE A 689 10.64 -3.83 35.77
C PHE A 689 10.42 -3.69 34.26
N TRP A 690 10.66 -4.76 33.50
CA TRP A 690 10.34 -4.82 32.08
C TRP A 690 8.82 -4.74 31.85
N MET A 691 8.02 -5.47 32.62
CA MET A 691 6.55 -5.37 32.57
C MET A 691 6.06 -3.94 32.89
N GLU A 692 6.68 -3.27 33.86
CA GLU A 692 6.38 -1.87 34.18
C GLU A 692 6.58 -0.96 32.95
N VAL A 693 7.71 -1.08 32.25
CA VAL A 693 7.99 -0.32 31.03
C VAL A 693 6.97 -0.61 29.93
N LEU A 694 6.62 -1.88 29.71
CA LEU A 694 5.63 -2.26 28.70
C LEU A 694 4.22 -1.78 29.03
N ASN A 695 3.85 -1.75 30.31
CA ASN A 695 2.58 -1.19 30.76
C ASN A 695 2.52 0.31 30.50
N LEU A 696 3.55 1.05 30.94
CA LEU A 696 3.64 2.50 30.76
C LEU A 696 3.67 2.93 29.29
N LYS A 697 4.18 2.07 28.39
CA LYS A 697 4.18 2.29 26.94
C LYS A 697 3.00 1.63 26.22
N GLU A 698 2.02 1.13 26.97
CA GLU A 698 0.77 0.53 26.48
C GLU A 698 0.97 -0.64 25.49
N CYS A 699 2.05 -1.42 25.66
CA CYS A 699 2.44 -2.50 24.77
C CYS A 699 2.57 -3.88 25.45
N MET A 700 1.88 -4.09 26.57
CA MET A 700 1.87 -5.35 27.32
C MET A 700 1.55 -6.60 26.47
N VAL A 701 0.65 -6.48 25.49
CA VAL A 701 0.31 -7.60 24.59
C VAL A 701 1.54 -8.08 23.81
N ALA A 702 2.37 -7.16 23.34
CA ALA A 702 3.61 -7.51 22.65
C ALA A 702 4.58 -8.25 23.58
N GLY A 703 4.65 -7.86 24.86
CA GLY A 703 5.45 -8.57 25.86
C GLY A 703 4.98 -10.00 26.09
N VAL A 704 3.67 -10.22 26.23
CA VAL A 704 3.12 -11.59 26.40
C VAL A 704 3.46 -12.46 25.19
N LEU A 705 3.27 -11.95 23.97
CA LEU A 705 3.65 -12.67 22.75
C LEU A 705 5.17 -12.94 22.71
N GLY A 706 5.99 -11.97 23.12
CA GLY A 706 7.43 -12.13 23.25
C GLY A 706 7.83 -13.24 24.21
N LEU A 707 7.20 -13.34 25.38
CA LEU A 707 7.49 -14.44 26.33
C LEU A 707 7.08 -15.80 25.77
N VAL A 708 6.00 -15.88 25.00
CA VAL A 708 5.63 -17.11 24.28
C VAL A 708 6.70 -17.50 23.26
N LYS A 709 7.25 -16.53 22.52
CA LYS A 709 8.39 -16.77 21.62
C LYS A 709 9.63 -17.27 22.38
N ALA A 710 9.97 -16.63 23.49
CA ALA A 710 11.10 -17.05 24.32
C ALA A 710 10.90 -18.46 24.90
N GLN A 711 9.68 -18.80 25.31
CA GLN A 711 9.33 -20.15 25.74
C GLN A 711 9.52 -21.16 24.60
N ALA A 712 8.99 -20.87 23.41
CA ALA A 712 9.16 -21.75 22.25
C ALA A 712 10.64 -21.96 21.90
N TRP A 713 11.43 -20.89 21.94
CA TRP A 713 12.87 -20.94 21.72
C TRP A 713 13.58 -21.83 22.75
N LEU A 714 13.23 -21.74 24.05
CA LEU A 714 13.76 -22.62 25.09
C LEU A 714 13.40 -24.10 24.89
N VAL A 715 12.18 -24.39 24.40
CA VAL A 715 11.77 -25.78 24.09
C VAL A 715 12.62 -26.35 22.97
N VAL A 716 12.84 -25.57 21.91
CA VAL A 716 13.70 -25.98 20.79
C VAL A 716 15.14 -26.18 21.25
N SER A 717 15.68 -25.30 22.11
CA SER A 717 17.04 -25.45 22.67
C SER A 717 17.23 -26.76 23.44
N ASN A 718 16.24 -27.18 24.22
CA ASN A 718 16.32 -28.40 25.05
C ASN A 718 16.14 -29.71 24.26
N GLU A 719 15.70 -29.66 23.00
CA GLU A 719 15.64 -30.84 22.12
C GLU A 719 16.98 -31.12 21.41
N PHE A 720 17.95 -30.18 21.47
CA PHE A 720 19.29 -30.30 20.88
C PHE A 720 20.42 -30.50 21.91
N GLU A 721 20.11 -30.52 23.21
CA GLU A 721 20.96 -31.04 24.29
C GLU A 721 20.57 -32.49 24.62
#